data_AF-A0A956S091-F1
#
_entry.id   AF-A0A956S091-F1
#
_cell.length_a   1.000
_cell.length_b   1.000
_cell.length_c   1.000
_cell.angle_alpha   90.00
_cell.angle_beta   90.00
_cell.angle_gamma   90.00
#
_symmetry.space_group_name_H-M   'P 1'
#
loop_
_entity.id
_entity.type
_entity.pdbx_description
1 polymer ?
#
loop_
_entity_poly.entity_id
_entity_poly.type
_entity_poly.pdbx_seq_one_letter_code
_entity_poly.pdbx_strand_id
1 'polypeptide(L)'
;MKKSYRIAITCAICSAASLQSVALLAQQSAIKGKLHFSIHNQETGDLLPGKLVFLQGDTIVDLGISSTGTIASRNNTVYSLTGSGEIELSAGTYEVWAGRGIEYSADVQHITILAGEETKFQATIRRMVQTPGYVCGDMHLHTYTYSGHGDSRVDERIISCIGEGLEWAVATDHNHITDYSGTINALHVADEMLTTVGNEISTPIGHFNAYPLPSGSQPTDHTSKDANALFKLIRDIGDNVVIQINHPRWPGGDYFTILGLDQNFSMSDDPFWSWNFDAFELLNENRGLGWVAEPGSPISVRDDWYNMLNSGHQFTAVGNSDSHTVLSILAGIPRNYIASSTDDPADMDEAELVASIKNRNVSVNRGLYVEFGTADGGRIGELRTANEDGVTFDIRVQAPDWVECDSVFLVANGKTVASFSAQSTKQALRFERRVSVRPQVDTWYIAVASGSKSMAPLIHDAPVPITPLGFTNPIWIDADGNGRFTSLYEHAGQIVEENTNSPDKLVAQIDQNPALRRFAIKYLAEKNVANEIAIYEHILAQSPLDERLFIYKQLAKSRPAATAKAMLQKYSASVQSPLEKAVLVAALAQLGATDQWSAALAAVQEAPPHRYLDDVLRKMSTGTFIREWQVSAPYHYSASHGLDSVFAPESNLPQAEKDLAEKIEWRTLEASPEGIVNLSDGIGTLRKVVVYAKTEFTSSAAGDMLFLIGSDDGVAVWLNGKEVHRNDAHRGVVPGDDIAIARIQRGKNQLLVKIENGGGNWGFCVEPVDVHKWLTF
;
A
#
# COMPACT_ATOMS: atom_id res chain seq x y z
N MET A 1 -38.00 16.82 78.02
CA MET A 1 -37.43 16.82 76.66
C MET A 1 -37.44 15.41 76.09
N LYS A 2 -38.53 15.06 75.40
CA LYS A 2 -38.64 13.92 74.48
C LYS A 2 -38.30 14.46 73.09
N LYS A 3 -37.14 14.13 72.54
CA LYS A 3 -36.75 14.22 71.11
C LYS A 3 -35.24 13.95 71.09
N SER A 4 -34.84 12.80 70.57
CA SER A 4 -33.53 12.54 69.91
C SER A 4 -33.25 11.04 69.64
N TYR A 5 -34.06 10.11 70.13
CA TYR A 5 -33.90 8.66 69.86
C TYR A 5 -34.72 8.11 68.68
N ARG A 6 -34.91 8.88 67.59
CA ARG A 6 -35.67 8.41 66.41
C ARG A 6 -35.06 8.69 65.03
N ILE A 7 -33.81 9.14 64.94
CA ILE A 7 -33.17 9.47 63.64
C ILE A 7 -32.02 8.51 63.27
N ALA A 8 -31.53 7.68 64.20
CA ALA A 8 -30.42 6.77 63.92
C ALA A 8 -30.82 5.40 63.34
N ILE A 9 -32.11 5.01 63.36
CA ILE A 9 -32.55 3.70 62.85
C ILE A 9 -33.12 3.78 61.43
N THR A 10 -33.55 4.97 60.97
CA THR A 10 -34.10 5.15 59.61
C THR A 10 -33.03 5.29 58.54
N CYS A 11 -31.80 5.69 58.89
CA CYS A 11 -30.71 5.90 57.92
C CYS A 11 -29.95 4.60 57.56
N ALA A 12 -29.93 3.61 58.46
CA ALA A 12 -29.33 2.29 58.20
C ALA A 12 -30.21 1.41 57.29
N ILE A 13 -31.53 1.63 57.29
CA ILE A 13 -32.47 0.85 56.46
C ILE A 13 -32.49 1.40 55.02
N CYS A 14 -32.31 2.72 54.81
CA CYS A 14 -32.21 3.30 53.47
C CYS A 14 -30.87 3.01 52.75
N SER A 15 -29.77 2.89 53.50
CA SER A 15 -28.43 2.60 52.93
C SER A 15 -28.23 1.11 52.62
N ALA A 16 -28.81 0.21 53.41
CA ALA A 16 -28.87 -1.22 53.08
C ALA A 16 -29.79 -1.49 51.87
N ALA A 17 -30.91 -0.77 51.76
CA ALA A 17 -31.81 -0.87 50.60
C ALA A 17 -31.18 -0.30 49.32
N SER A 18 -30.36 0.76 49.39
CA SER A 18 -29.65 1.33 48.23
C SER A 18 -28.48 0.46 47.76
N LEU A 19 -27.74 -0.17 48.69
CA LEU A 19 -26.68 -1.12 48.33
C LEU A 19 -27.25 -2.44 47.81
N GLN A 20 -28.38 -2.92 48.36
CA GLN A 20 -29.09 -4.08 47.80
C GLN A 20 -29.68 -3.77 46.44
N SER A 21 -30.22 -2.58 46.17
CA SER A 21 -30.76 -2.24 44.84
C SER A 21 -29.68 -1.99 43.80
N VAL A 22 -28.51 -1.45 44.17
CA VAL A 22 -27.33 -1.39 43.27
C VAL A 22 -26.75 -2.78 43.02
N ALA A 23 -26.73 -3.66 44.02
CA ALA A 23 -26.34 -5.06 43.84
C ALA A 23 -27.38 -5.89 43.06
N LEU A 24 -28.68 -5.57 43.19
CA LEU A 24 -29.76 -6.19 42.41
C LEU A 24 -29.75 -5.70 40.95
N LEU A 25 -29.44 -4.43 40.71
CA LEU A 25 -29.25 -3.85 39.37
C LEU A 25 -27.98 -4.40 38.70
N ALA A 26 -26.90 -4.61 39.46
CA ALA A 26 -25.70 -5.30 38.99
C ALA A 26 -25.90 -6.83 38.80
N GLN A 27 -26.84 -7.44 39.53
CA GLN A 27 -27.28 -8.82 39.29
C GLN A 27 -28.28 -8.93 38.12
N GLN A 28 -29.12 -7.92 37.88
CA GLN A 28 -29.99 -7.85 36.69
C GLN A 28 -29.21 -7.60 35.41
N SER A 29 -28.07 -6.89 35.47
CA SER A 29 -27.14 -6.79 34.34
C SER A 29 -26.34 -8.07 34.06
N ALA A 30 -26.43 -9.11 34.92
CA ALA A 30 -25.76 -10.39 34.73
C ALA A 30 -26.63 -11.44 34.01
N ILE A 31 -27.95 -11.24 33.94
CA ILE A 31 -28.86 -12.17 33.28
C ILE A 31 -29.06 -11.69 31.83
N LYS A 32 -28.40 -12.37 30.90
CA LYS A 32 -28.59 -12.17 29.46
C LYS A 32 -29.94 -12.73 29.01
N GLY A 33 -30.50 -12.18 27.93
CA GLY A 33 -31.59 -12.78 27.17
C GLY A 33 -31.03 -13.65 26.05
N LYS A 34 -31.80 -14.65 25.61
CA LYS A 34 -31.43 -15.52 24.50
C LYS A 34 -32.04 -15.00 23.21
N LEU A 35 -31.24 -14.91 22.15
CA LEU A 35 -31.69 -14.59 20.81
C LEU A 35 -31.51 -15.81 19.91
N HIS A 36 -32.63 -16.32 19.39
CA HIS A 36 -32.63 -17.27 18.28
C HIS A 36 -32.76 -16.49 16.98
N PHE A 37 -31.75 -16.58 16.12
CA PHE A 37 -31.74 -15.87 14.85
C PHE A 37 -31.80 -16.83 13.66
N SER A 38 -32.40 -16.39 12.57
CA SER A 38 -32.28 -17.02 11.26
C SER A 38 -32.25 -15.98 10.13
N ILE A 39 -31.50 -16.28 9.06
CA ILE A 39 -31.32 -15.46 7.85
C ILE A 39 -31.77 -16.33 6.68
N HIS A 40 -32.79 -15.87 5.94
CA HIS A 40 -33.40 -16.63 4.86
C HIS A 40 -33.19 -15.96 3.50
N ASN A 41 -33.02 -16.79 2.47
CA ASN A 41 -33.15 -16.36 1.08
C ASN A 41 -34.59 -15.93 0.81
N GLN A 42 -34.80 -14.72 0.30
CA GLN A 42 -36.12 -14.19 -0.02
C GLN A 42 -36.84 -15.00 -1.11
N GLU A 43 -36.10 -15.58 -2.05
CA GLU A 43 -36.65 -16.27 -3.21
C GLU A 43 -36.95 -17.74 -2.91
N THR A 44 -36.04 -18.45 -2.22
CA THR A 44 -36.19 -19.89 -1.95
C THR A 44 -36.76 -20.19 -0.57
N GLY A 45 -36.59 -19.29 0.40
CA GLY A 45 -36.94 -19.49 1.81
C GLY A 45 -35.90 -20.29 2.62
N ASP A 46 -34.86 -20.80 1.98
CA ASP A 46 -33.79 -21.56 2.63
C ASP A 46 -32.93 -20.68 3.52
N LEU A 47 -32.25 -21.29 4.50
CA LEU A 47 -31.25 -20.59 5.31
C LEU A 47 -30.05 -20.22 4.45
N LEU A 48 -29.48 -19.03 4.70
CA LEU A 48 -28.26 -18.56 4.04
C LEU A 48 -27.21 -18.17 5.07
N PRO A 49 -25.93 -18.55 4.88
CA PRO A 49 -24.86 -17.97 5.68
C PRO A 49 -24.85 -16.44 5.51
N GLY A 50 -24.44 -15.72 6.54
CA GLY A 50 -24.49 -14.27 6.50
C GLY A 50 -23.93 -13.60 7.75
N LYS A 51 -24.06 -12.28 7.78
CA LYS A 51 -23.57 -11.39 8.82
C LYS A 51 -24.72 -10.66 9.48
N LEU A 52 -24.64 -10.53 10.81
CA LEU A 52 -25.47 -9.67 11.64
C LEU A 52 -24.59 -8.58 12.27
N VAL A 53 -25.01 -7.33 12.16
CA VAL A 53 -24.40 -6.19 12.85
C VAL A 53 -25.41 -5.60 13.83
N PHE A 54 -25.01 -5.46 15.08
CA PHE A 54 -25.86 -4.98 16.17
C PHE A 54 -25.46 -3.56 16.57
N LEU A 55 -26.44 -2.67 16.74
CA LEU A 55 -26.25 -1.30 17.19
C LEU A 55 -27.19 -0.96 18.33
N GLN A 56 -26.74 -0.14 19.29
CA GLN A 56 -27.61 0.47 20.30
C GLN A 56 -27.62 1.99 20.12
N GLY A 57 -28.62 2.49 19.38
CA GLY A 57 -28.56 3.84 18.84
C GLY A 57 -27.34 3.99 17.92
N ASP A 58 -26.59 5.08 18.06
CA ASP A 58 -25.38 5.33 17.26
C ASP A 58 -24.12 4.67 17.87
N THR A 59 -24.27 3.79 18.87
CA THR A 59 -23.14 3.21 19.60
C THR A 59 -22.86 1.78 19.16
N ILE A 60 -21.59 1.51 18.82
CA ILE A 60 -21.05 0.16 18.64
C ILE A 60 -20.90 -0.48 20.02
N VAL A 61 -21.47 -1.68 20.19
CA VAL A 61 -21.48 -2.38 21.49
C VAL A 61 -20.83 -3.74 21.35
N ASP A 62 -19.91 -4.05 22.25
CA ASP A 62 -19.34 -5.39 22.36
C ASP A 62 -20.40 -6.35 22.91
N LEU A 63 -20.78 -7.34 22.10
CA LEU A 63 -21.79 -8.33 22.46
C LEU A 63 -21.24 -9.37 23.45
N GLY A 64 -19.92 -9.48 23.57
CA GLY A 64 -19.25 -10.49 24.39
C GLY A 64 -19.58 -11.92 23.93
N ILE A 65 -19.77 -12.11 22.62
CA ILE A 65 -20.05 -13.40 21.98
C ILE A 65 -18.73 -14.03 21.59
N SER A 66 -18.50 -15.26 22.06
CA SER A 66 -17.35 -16.06 21.62
C SER A 66 -17.65 -16.74 20.29
N SER A 67 -16.63 -16.87 19.45
CA SER A 67 -16.75 -17.63 18.21
C SER A 67 -16.87 -19.13 18.49
N THR A 68 -17.53 -19.85 17.60
CA THR A 68 -17.79 -21.30 17.65
C THR A 68 -17.49 -21.92 16.28
N GLY A 69 -17.67 -23.23 16.12
CA GLY A 69 -17.47 -23.91 14.83
C GLY A 69 -18.39 -23.46 13.70
N THR A 70 -19.46 -22.70 13.98
CA THR A 70 -20.39 -22.18 12.97
C THR A 70 -20.61 -20.68 13.08
N ILE A 71 -19.93 -20.01 14.03
CA ILE A 71 -20.06 -18.56 14.28
C ILE A 71 -18.68 -17.94 14.40
N ALA A 72 -18.40 -16.91 13.60
CA ALA A 72 -17.28 -16.01 13.82
C ALA A 72 -17.83 -14.68 14.35
N SER A 73 -17.38 -14.24 15.52
CA SER A 73 -17.89 -13.01 16.14
C SER A 73 -16.79 -12.17 16.75
N ARG A 74 -16.89 -10.86 16.53
CA ARG A 74 -16.07 -9.83 17.18
C ARG A 74 -16.94 -8.61 17.43
N ASN A 75 -16.84 -8.07 18.65
CA ASN A 75 -17.52 -6.84 19.06
C ASN A 75 -19.02 -6.90 18.75
N ASN A 76 -19.50 -6.07 17.82
CA ASN A 76 -20.90 -5.94 17.44
C ASN A 76 -21.31 -6.75 16.21
N THR A 77 -20.43 -7.62 15.70
CA THR A 77 -20.64 -8.37 14.46
C THR A 77 -20.63 -9.88 14.74
N VAL A 78 -21.57 -10.58 14.12
CA VAL A 78 -21.72 -12.04 14.18
C VAL A 78 -21.89 -12.56 12.75
N TYR A 79 -20.94 -13.35 12.27
CA TYR A 79 -21.10 -14.17 11.09
C TYR A 79 -21.66 -15.53 11.47
N SER A 80 -22.60 -16.05 10.70
CA SER A 80 -23.15 -17.39 10.84
C SER A 80 -22.94 -18.17 9.56
N LEU A 81 -22.32 -19.34 9.68
CA LEU A 81 -22.09 -20.26 8.57
C LEU A 81 -23.37 -20.98 8.12
N THR A 82 -24.33 -21.18 9.02
CA THR A 82 -25.56 -21.93 8.73
C THR A 82 -26.76 -21.03 8.48
N GLY A 83 -26.58 -19.71 8.60
CA GLY A 83 -27.66 -18.74 8.56
C GLY A 83 -28.56 -18.75 9.78
N SER A 84 -28.27 -19.53 10.82
CA SER A 84 -29.06 -19.56 12.05
C SER A 84 -28.20 -19.83 13.27
N GLY A 85 -28.75 -19.53 14.45
CA GLY A 85 -28.05 -19.80 15.70
C GLY A 85 -28.77 -19.28 16.94
N GLU A 86 -28.15 -19.54 18.08
CA GLU A 86 -28.55 -19.02 19.39
C GLU A 86 -27.37 -18.24 19.98
N ILE A 87 -27.62 -16.99 20.41
CA ILE A 87 -26.63 -16.15 21.10
C ILE A 87 -27.26 -15.52 22.34
N GLU A 88 -26.43 -15.25 23.35
CA GLU A 88 -26.86 -14.57 24.58
C GLU A 88 -26.43 -13.10 24.55
N LEU A 89 -27.41 -12.21 24.69
CA LEU A 89 -27.23 -10.76 24.62
C LEU A 89 -27.67 -10.10 25.92
N SER A 90 -27.01 -9.00 26.29
CA SER A 90 -27.49 -8.16 27.39
C SER A 90 -28.88 -7.62 27.09
N ALA A 91 -29.69 -7.42 28.14
CA ALA A 91 -31.00 -6.81 27.96
C ALA A 91 -30.88 -5.39 27.38
N GLY A 92 -31.70 -5.07 26.39
CA GLY A 92 -31.63 -3.80 25.68
C GLY A 92 -32.36 -3.83 24.34
N THR A 93 -32.47 -2.66 23.71
CA THR A 93 -33.00 -2.54 22.34
C THR A 93 -31.84 -2.42 21.37
N TYR A 94 -31.88 -3.20 20.31
CA TYR A 94 -30.86 -3.27 19.27
C TYR A 94 -31.48 -2.99 17.91
N GLU A 95 -30.81 -2.19 17.08
CA GLU A 95 -30.98 -2.23 15.64
C GLU A 95 -30.06 -3.31 15.09
N VAL A 96 -30.61 -4.25 14.33
CA VAL A 96 -29.90 -5.40 13.78
C VAL A 96 -29.97 -5.33 12.26
N TRP A 97 -28.79 -5.26 11.64
CA TRP A 97 -28.61 -5.34 10.19
C TRP A 97 -28.19 -6.75 9.82
N ALA A 98 -28.94 -7.41 8.94
CA ALA A 98 -28.60 -8.69 8.35
C ALA A 98 -28.21 -8.52 6.88
N GLY A 99 -27.10 -9.15 6.47
CA GLY A 99 -26.62 -9.12 5.08
C GLY A 99 -25.70 -10.30 4.74
N ARG A 100 -25.25 -10.37 3.49
CA ARG A 100 -24.27 -11.35 2.98
C ARG A 100 -23.34 -10.67 1.96
N GLY A 101 -22.54 -9.72 2.44
CA GLY A 101 -21.64 -8.91 1.62
C GLY A 101 -22.32 -8.00 0.58
N ILE A 102 -21.50 -7.50 -0.35
CA ILE A 102 -21.85 -6.43 -1.30
C ILE A 102 -22.65 -6.89 -2.53
N GLU A 103 -23.14 -8.13 -2.53
CA GLU A 103 -24.04 -8.63 -3.58
C GLU A 103 -25.49 -8.76 -3.12
N TYR A 104 -25.74 -8.72 -1.81
CA TYR A 104 -27.04 -8.99 -1.22
C TYR A 104 -27.69 -7.74 -0.64
N SER A 105 -29.02 -7.72 -0.61
CA SER A 105 -29.80 -6.71 0.11
C SER A 105 -29.53 -6.77 1.62
N ALA A 106 -29.87 -5.69 2.32
CA ALA A 106 -29.87 -5.65 3.78
C ALA A 106 -31.29 -5.76 4.35
N ASP A 107 -31.49 -6.54 5.42
CA ASP A 107 -32.69 -6.49 6.25
C ASP A 107 -32.36 -5.84 7.59
N VAL A 108 -33.17 -4.85 8.00
CA VAL A 108 -32.90 -4.01 9.17
C VAL A 108 -34.10 -4.02 10.08
N GLN A 109 -33.91 -4.50 11.31
CA GLN A 109 -35.00 -4.61 12.28
C GLN A 109 -34.58 -4.13 13.66
N HIS A 110 -35.55 -3.64 14.43
CA HIS A 110 -35.35 -3.29 15.83
C HIS A 110 -35.90 -4.42 16.71
N ILE A 111 -35.06 -4.95 17.60
CA ILE A 111 -35.44 -5.99 18.56
C ILE A 111 -35.17 -5.54 19.99
N THR A 112 -35.96 -6.06 20.93
CA THR A 112 -35.74 -5.86 22.36
C THR A 112 -35.42 -7.19 23.01
N ILE A 113 -34.23 -7.28 23.61
CA ILE A 113 -33.80 -8.42 24.41
C ILE A 113 -34.20 -8.16 25.86
N LEU A 114 -34.96 -9.08 26.45
CA LEU A 114 -35.34 -9.05 27.86
C LEU A 114 -34.52 -10.08 28.64
N ALA A 115 -34.08 -9.70 29.85
CA ALA A 115 -33.24 -10.53 30.70
C ALA A 115 -33.94 -11.86 31.05
N GLY A 116 -33.31 -12.99 30.73
CA GLY A 116 -33.82 -14.33 31.03
C GLY A 116 -34.97 -14.79 30.12
N GLU A 117 -35.31 -14.02 29.08
CA GLU A 117 -36.33 -14.39 28.09
C GLU A 117 -35.70 -14.80 26.75
N GLU A 118 -36.48 -15.52 25.94
CA GLU A 118 -36.13 -15.89 24.58
C GLU A 118 -36.75 -14.90 23.58
N THR A 119 -35.94 -14.41 22.66
CA THR A 119 -36.32 -13.55 21.54
C THR A 119 -36.05 -14.28 20.23
N LYS A 120 -36.93 -14.11 19.24
CA LYS A 120 -36.73 -14.64 17.89
C LYS A 120 -36.50 -13.49 16.92
N PHE A 121 -35.49 -13.63 16.07
CA PHE A 121 -35.20 -12.72 14.97
C PHE A 121 -35.14 -13.53 13.67
N GLN A 122 -35.86 -13.08 12.66
CA GLN A 122 -35.85 -13.69 11.34
C GLN A 122 -35.60 -12.61 10.30
N ALA A 123 -34.46 -12.67 9.64
CA ALA A 123 -34.11 -11.80 8.53
C ALA A 123 -34.40 -12.46 7.18
N THR A 124 -34.74 -11.66 6.18
CA THR A 124 -34.91 -12.12 4.80
C THR A 124 -34.13 -11.24 3.84
N ILE A 125 -33.16 -11.82 3.13
CA ILE A 125 -32.27 -11.13 2.18
C ILE A 125 -32.28 -11.80 0.80
N ARG A 126 -31.90 -11.07 -0.26
CA ARG A 126 -31.81 -11.60 -1.63
C ARG A 126 -30.51 -11.16 -2.32
N ARG A 127 -30.00 -11.98 -3.23
CA ARG A 127 -28.89 -11.59 -4.13
C ARG A 127 -29.43 -10.55 -5.11
N MET A 128 -28.86 -9.35 -5.09
CA MET A 128 -29.26 -8.23 -5.94
C MET A 128 -28.31 -8.00 -7.09
N VAL A 129 -27.00 -8.17 -6.86
CA VAL A 129 -25.97 -8.04 -7.88
C VAL A 129 -25.83 -9.39 -8.57
N GLN A 130 -26.00 -9.40 -9.90
CA GLN A 130 -25.87 -10.60 -10.72
C GLN A 130 -24.58 -10.51 -11.53
N THR A 131 -23.73 -11.54 -11.42
CA THR A 131 -22.37 -11.54 -11.99
C THR A 131 -22.15 -12.72 -12.94
N PRO A 132 -23.01 -12.94 -13.94
CA PRO A 132 -22.93 -14.14 -14.78
C PRO A 132 -21.60 -14.24 -15.54
N GLY A 133 -20.98 -15.40 -15.49
CA GLY A 133 -19.66 -15.68 -16.06
C GLY A 133 -18.51 -15.07 -15.24
N TYR A 134 -18.75 -14.73 -13.98
CA TYR A 134 -17.76 -14.20 -13.06
C TYR A 134 -17.98 -14.75 -11.65
N VAL A 135 -16.87 -15.05 -11.00
CA VAL A 135 -16.84 -15.45 -9.59
C VAL A 135 -16.12 -14.39 -8.77
N CYS A 136 -16.58 -14.16 -7.55
CA CYS A 136 -15.99 -13.17 -6.68
C CYS A 136 -14.91 -13.78 -5.77
N GLY A 137 -13.78 -13.10 -5.63
CA GLY A 137 -12.67 -13.58 -4.80
C GLY A 137 -11.81 -12.50 -4.17
N ASP A 138 -11.14 -12.91 -3.10
CA ASP A 138 -10.14 -12.13 -2.36
C ASP A 138 -8.83 -12.91 -2.29
N MET A 139 -7.76 -12.29 -2.81
CA MET A 139 -6.49 -12.95 -3.03
C MET A 139 -5.41 -12.49 -2.06
N HIS A 140 -5.79 -11.74 -1.01
CA HIS A 140 -4.88 -11.30 0.04
C HIS A 140 -5.59 -11.36 1.41
N LEU A 141 -5.36 -12.46 2.12
CA LEU A 141 -6.06 -12.81 3.36
C LEU A 141 -5.09 -13.39 4.39
N HIS A 142 -5.31 -13.02 5.65
CA HIS A 142 -4.46 -13.42 6.77
C HIS A 142 -5.24 -14.03 7.92
N THR A 143 -4.54 -14.87 8.67
CA THR A 143 -5.01 -15.47 9.90
C THR A 143 -4.01 -15.26 11.01
N TYR A 144 -4.51 -15.01 12.22
CA TYR A 144 -3.69 -15.05 13.43
C TYR A 144 -3.01 -16.41 13.61
N THR A 145 -3.63 -17.49 13.11
CA THR A 145 -3.11 -18.87 13.23
C THR A 145 -1.72 -19.04 12.61
N TYR A 146 -1.46 -18.43 11.46
CA TYR A 146 -0.18 -18.58 10.76
C TYR A 146 0.62 -17.26 10.72
N SER A 147 0.01 -16.13 10.36
CA SER A 147 0.69 -14.83 10.37
C SER A 147 1.08 -14.34 11.77
N GLY A 148 0.46 -14.86 12.84
CA GLY A 148 0.79 -14.54 14.23
C GLY A 148 0.33 -13.16 14.71
N HIS A 149 -0.39 -12.41 13.87
CA HIS A 149 -1.01 -11.13 14.20
C HIS A 149 -2.39 -10.99 13.53
N GLY A 150 -3.15 -9.95 13.92
CA GLY A 150 -4.59 -9.91 13.66
C GLY A 150 -5.38 -10.67 14.72
N ASP A 151 -6.64 -11.02 14.40
CA ASP A 151 -7.52 -11.73 15.35
C ASP A 151 -8.28 -12.91 14.77
N SER A 152 -8.21 -13.17 13.46
CA SER A 152 -8.99 -14.21 12.80
C SER A 152 -8.27 -15.56 12.81
N ARG A 153 -8.87 -16.60 13.39
CA ARG A 153 -8.43 -17.99 13.16
C ARG A 153 -8.85 -18.47 11.77
N VAL A 154 -8.28 -19.57 11.29
CA VAL A 154 -8.62 -20.16 9.97
C VAL A 154 -10.12 -20.49 9.83
N ASP A 155 -10.74 -21.06 10.87
CA ASP A 155 -12.19 -21.35 10.88
C ASP A 155 -13.01 -20.06 10.80
N GLU A 156 -12.64 -19.06 11.59
CA GLU A 156 -13.32 -17.76 11.59
C GLU A 156 -13.16 -17.02 10.26
N ARG A 157 -12.01 -17.13 9.61
CA ARG A 157 -11.72 -16.56 8.29
C ARG A 157 -12.63 -17.15 7.22
N ILE A 158 -12.76 -18.47 7.19
CA ILE A 158 -13.63 -19.16 6.22
C ILE A 158 -15.09 -18.76 6.47
N ILE A 159 -15.53 -18.76 7.73
CA ILE A 159 -16.89 -18.36 8.10
C ILE A 159 -17.17 -16.90 7.70
N SER A 160 -16.22 -15.98 7.90
CA SER A 160 -16.40 -14.59 7.50
C SER A 160 -16.37 -14.41 5.97
N CYS A 161 -15.52 -15.12 5.24
CA CYS A 161 -15.52 -15.08 3.76
C CYS A 161 -16.87 -15.54 3.18
N ILE A 162 -17.37 -16.70 3.63
CA ILE A 162 -18.68 -17.23 3.20
C ILE A 162 -19.81 -16.29 3.66
N GLY A 163 -19.72 -15.75 4.87
CA GLY A 163 -20.69 -14.77 5.39
C GLY A 163 -20.70 -13.44 4.63
N GLU A 164 -19.58 -13.06 4.01
CA GLU A 164 -19.46 -11.93 3.07
C GLU A 164 -19.78 -12.32 1.61
N GLY A 165 -20.20 -13.57 1.38
CA GLY A 165 -20.56 -14.10 0.07
C GLY A 165 -19.39 -14.24 -0.90
N LEU A 166 -18.16 -14.45 -0.41
CA LEU A 166 -17.03 -14.78 -1.27
C LEU A 166 -17.13 -16.22 -1.78
N GLU A 167 -16.84 -16.41 -3.07
CA GLU A 167 -16.88 -17.70 -3.76
C GLU A 167 -15.45 -18.28 -3.91
N TRP A 168 -14.41 -17.44 -3.82
CA TRP A 168 -13.01 -17.85 -3.87
C TRP A 168 -12.12 -17.08 -2.87
N ALA A 169 -11.21 -17.79 -2.22
CA ALA A 169 -10.25 -17.21 -1.28
C ALA A 169 -8.84 -17.79 -1.48
N VAL A 170 -7.83 -16.92 -1.53
CA VAL A 170 -6.42 -17.35 -1.53
C VAL A 170 -5.86 -17.19 -0.12
N ALA A 171 -5.25 -18.25 0.42
CA ALA A 171 -4.65 -18.24 1.75
C ALA A 171 -3.21 -17.70 1.67
N THR A 172 -2.99 -16.45 2.12
CA THR A 172 -1.71 -15.74 1.90
C THR A 172 -1.08 -15.27 3.20
N ASP A 173 -1.07 -16.10 4.24
CA ASP A 173 -0.38 -15.76 5.50
C ASP A 173 1.11 -15.48 5.25
N HIS A 174 1.69 -14.59 6.06
CA HIS A 174 3.06 -14.12 5.87
C HIS A 174 4.08 -15.26 5.93
N ASN A 175 4.80 -15.46 4.84
CA ASN A 175 5.91 -16.41 4.74
C ASN A 175 5.54 -17.86 5.08
N HIS A 176 4.26 -18.21 4.90
CA HIS A 176 3.71 -19.55 5.11
C HIS A 176 3.06 -20.06 3.83
N ILE A 177 3.28 -21.34 3.52
CA ILE A 177 2.46 -22.04 2.52
C ILE A 177 1.18 -22.49 3.23
N THR A 178 0.13 -21.68 3.14
CA THR A 178 -1.11 -21.96 3.86
C THR A 178 -2.12 -22.70 2.97
N ASP A 179 -2.70 -23.76 3.53
CA ASP A 179 -3.73 -24.58 2.88
C ASP A 179 -4.98 -24.63 3.77
N TYR A 180 -6.10 -24.10 3.26
CA TYR A 180 -7.38 -24.07 3.95
C TYR A 180 -8.23 -25.34 3.74
N SER A 181 -7.84 -26.26 2.86
CA SER A 181 -8.65 -27.43 2.48
C SER A 181 -9.03 -28.31 3.66
N GLY A 182 -8.14 -28.46 4.65
CA GLY A 182 -8.44 -29.19 5.89
C GLY A 182 -9.61 -28.59 6.67
N THR A 183 -9.64 -27.26 6.79
CA THR A 183 -10.70 -26.54 7.51
C THR A 183 -11.99 -26.47 6.68
N ILE A 184 -11.90 -26.27 5.35
CA ILE A 184 -13.04 -26.35 4.43
C ILE A 184 -13.78 -27.69 4.59
N ASN A 185 -13.04 -28.80 4.63
CA ASN A 185 -13.60 -30.13 4.84
C ASN A 185 -14.21 -30.31 6.24
N ALA A 186 -13.54 -29.81 7.29
CA ALA A 186 -14.01 -29.91 8.67
C ALA A 186 -15.30 -29.10 8.92
N LEU A 187 -15.48 -27.99 8.20
CA LEU A 187 -16.68 -27.16 8.24
C LEU A 187 -17.78 -27.66 7.31
N HIS A 188 -17.49 -28.60 6.40
CA HIS A 188 -18.41 -29.10 5.37
C HIS A 188 -18.91 -28.03 4.39
N VAL A 189 -18.00 -27.19 3.90
CA VAL A 189 -18.31 -26.00 3.07
C VAL A 189 -17.63 -26.01 1.70
N ALA A 190 -17.22 -27.18 1.21
CA ALA A 190 -16.55 -27.31 -0.08
C ALA A 190 -17.43 -26.83 -1.26
N ASP A 191 -18.75 -26.89 -1.11
CA ASP A 191 -19.71 -26.44 -2.13
C ASP A 191 -19.99 -24.92 -2.06
N GLU A 192 -19.50 -24.22 -1.03
CA GLU A 192 -19.75 -22.77 -0.84
C GLU A 192 -18.59 -21.89 -1.32
N MET A 193 -17.36 -22.41 -1.32
CA MET A 193 -16.16 -21.60 -1.61
C MET A 193 -14.98 -22.47 -2.06
N LEU A 194 -14.33 -22.09 -3.17
CA LEU A 194 -13.03 -22.61 -3.55
C LEU A 194 -11.92 -21.95 -2.71
N THR A 195 -10.87 -22.70 -2.35
CA THR A 195 -9.68 -22.14 -1.69
C THR A 195 -8.41 -22.48 -2.44
N THR A 196 -7.51 -21.51 -2.52
CA THR A 196 -6.21 -21.66 -3.17
C THR A 196 -5.09 -21.55 -2.14
N VAL A 197 -4.12 -22.46 -2.26
CA VAL A 197 -2.89 -22.41 -1.48
C VAL A 197 -2.03 -21.26 -1.97
N GLY A 198 -1.64 -20.36 -1.08
CA GLY A 198 -0.81 -19.20 -1.40
C GLY A 198 0.21 -18.91 -0.32
N ASN A 199 0.87 -17.77 -0.48
CA ASN A 199 1.85 -17.22 0.45
C ASN A 199 1.98 -15.72 0.18
N GLU A 200 1.94 -14.89 1.24
CA GLU A 200 2.49 -13.54 1.15
C GLU A 200 3.98 -13.56 1.52
N ILE A 201 4.83 -13.42 0.51
CA ILE A 201 6.27 -13.38 0.68
C ILE A 201 6.65 -11.96 1.10
N SER A 202 6.82 -11.75 2.41
CA SER A 202 7.12 -10.45 3.01
C SER A 202 8.63 -10.23 3.11
N THR A 203 9.15 -9.34 2.27
CA THR A 203 10.60 -9.11 2.10
C THR A 203 11.01 -7.69 2.47
N PRO A 204 12.33 -7.41 2.62
CA PRO A 204 12.81 -6.04 2.82
C PRO A 204 12.53 -5.08 1.66
N ILE A 205 12.12 -5.58 0.48
CA ILE A 205 11.84 -4.76 -0.70
C ILE A 205 10.35 -4.64 -1.02
N GLY A 206 9.47 -5.19 -0.18
CA GLY A 206 8.03 -5.22 -0.43
C GLY A 206 7.42 -6.57 -0.16
N HIS A 207 6.10 -6.65 -0.29
CA HIS A 207 5.35 -7.88 -0.12
C HIS A 207 4.75 -8.35 -1.44
N PHE A 208 4.72 -9.67 -1.63
CA PHE A 208 4.29 -10.28 -2.87
C PHE A 208 3.46 -11.53 -2.60
N ASN A 209 2.25 -11.59 -3.14
CA ASN A 209 1.49 -12.83 -3.15
C ASN A 209 1.95 -13.73 -4.29
N ALA A 210 2.12 -15.01 -3.97
CA ALA A 210 2.34 -16.07 -4.95
C ALA A 210 1.27 -17.15 -4.80
N TYR A 211 0.53 -17.44 -5.87
CA TYR A 211 -0.55 -18.45 -5.88
C TYR A 211 -0.91 -18.89 -7.31
N PRO A 212 -1.41 -20.12 -7.53
CA PRO A 212 -1.49 -21.22 -6.58
C PRO A 212 -0.11 -21.81 -6.30
N LEU A 213 0.12 -22.32 -5.10
CA LEU A 213 1.34 -23.02 -4.70
C LEU A 213 1.05 -24.48 -4.35
N PRO A 214 2.00 -25.42 -4.53
CA PRO A 214 1.80 -26.78 -4.10
C PRO A 214 1.65 -26.88 -2.57
N SER A 215 0.59 -27.53 -2.10
CA SER A 215 0.40 -27.79 -0.66
C SER A 215 1.59 -28.54 -0.05
N GLY A 216 2.05 -28.08 1.12
CA GLY A 216 3.20 -28.64 1.83
C GLY A 216 4.57 -28.34 1.21
N SER A 217 4.65 -27.50 0.17
CA SER A 217 5.91 -26.97 -0.34
C SER A 217 6.64 -26.08 0.68
N GLN A 218 7.91 -25.76 0.40
CA GLN A 218 8.68 -24.84 1.24
C GLN A 218 8.36 -23.39 0.88
N PRO A 219 8.22 -22.48 1.86
CA PRO A 219 8.11 -21.05 1.58
C PRO A 219 9.32 -20.54 0.78
N THR A 220 9.05 -19.62 -0.15
CA THR A 220 10.09 -18.88 -0.88
C THR A 220 10.97 -18.08 0.08
N ASP A 221 12.24 -17.88 -0.27
CA ASP A 221 13.17 -17.04 0.51
C ASP A 221 12.67 -15.58 0.57
N HIS A 222 12.26 -15.18 1.77
CA HIS A 222 11.71 -13.86 2.05
C HIS A 222 12.78 -12.84 2.52
N THR A 223 14.05 -13.24 2.57
CA THR A 223 15.16 -12.35 2.95
C THR A 223 15.77 -11.60 1.77
N SER A 224 15.41 -11.99 0.54
CA SER A 224 15.93 -11.43 -0.70
C SER A 224 15.64 -9.93 -0.81
N LYS A 225 16.65 -9.19 -1.28
CA LYS A 225 16.52 -7.78 -1.73
C LYS A 225 16.57 -7.65 -3.25
N ASP A 226 16.66 -8.77 -3.97
CA ASP A 226 16.72 -8.82 -5.42
C ASP A 226 15.41 -9.38 -5.97
N ALA A 227 14.58 -8.51 -6.56
CA ALA A 227 13.30 -8.93 -7.12
C ALA A 227 13.46 -9.79 -8.37
N ASN A 228 14.54 -9.62 -9.14
CA ASN A 228 14.82 -10.48 -10.29
C ASN A 228 15.08 -11.91 -9.85
N ALA A 229 15.89 -12.09 -8.80
CA ALA A 229 16.14 -13.41 -8.22
C ALA A 229 14.87 -13.99 -7.58
N LEU A 230 14.15 -13.17 -6.79
CA LEU A 230 12.92 -13.60 -6.09
C LEU A 230 11.83 -14.05 -7.08
N PHE A 231 11.51 -13.23 -8.08
CA PHE A 231 10.46 -13.56 -9.04
C PHE A 231 10.87 -14.74 -9.91
N LYS A 232 12.17 -14.89 -10.22
CA LYS A 232 12.66 -16.11 -10.86
C LYS A 232 12.40 -17.36 -10.02
N LEU A 233 12.66 -17.33 -8.71
CA LEU A 233 12.37 -18.46 -7.83
C LEU A 233 10.88 -18.84 -7.85
N ILE A 234 10.00 -17.84 -7.85
CA ILE A 234 8.55 -18.08 -7.93
C ILE A 234 8.17 -18.66 -9.30
N ARG A 235 8.71 -18.13 -10.41
CA ARG A 235 8.46 -18.67 -11.76
C ARG A 235 8.98 -20.10 -11.93
N ASP A 236 10.07 -20.47 -11.27
CA ASP A 236 10.61 -21.84 -11.31
C ASP A 236 9.66 -22.86 -10.64
N ILE A 237 8.67 -22.41 -9.85
CA ILE A 237 7.58 -23.26 -9.33
C ILE A 237 6.61 -23.66 -10.44
N GLY A 238 6.25 -22.70 -11.31
CA GLY A 238 5.37 -22.94 -12.46
C GLY A 238 4.90 -21.66 -13.16
N ASP A 239 4.70 -21.74 -14.48
CA ASP A 239 4.21 -20.61 -15.29
C ASP A 239 2.78 -20.18 -14.93
N ASN A 240 2.01 -21.07 -14.31
CA ASN A 240 0.67 -20.81 -13.81
C ASN A 240 0.65 -20.16 -12.42
N VAL A 241 1.78 -19.88 -11.78
CA VAL A 241 1.79 -19.11 -10.53
C VAL A 241 1.61 -17.63 -10.86
N VAL A 242 0.63 -16.98 -10.26
CA VAL A 242 0.45 -15.52 -10.24
C VAL A 242 1.48 -14.93 -9.28
N ILE A 243 2.24 -13.95 -9.75
CA ILE A 243 3.03 -13.04 -8.91
C ILE A 243 2.24 -11.74 -8.81
N GLN A 244 1.77 -11.43 -7.61
CA GLN A 244 1.02 -10.21 -7.31
C GLN A 244 1.86 -9.30 -6.41
N ILE A 245 2.04 -8.04 -6.81
CA ILE A 245 2.63 -7.02 -5.92
C ILE A 245 1.55 -6.52 -4.95
N ASN A 246 1.78 -6.64 -3.65
CA ASN A 246 0.83 -6.16 -2.65
C ASN A 246 1.10 -4.69 -2.31
N HIS A 247 0.02 -3.95 -2.03
CA HIS A 247 0.01 -2.59 -1.50
C HIS A 247 1.24 -1.75 -1.91
N PRO A 248 1.40 -1.49 -3.22
CA PRO A 248 2.70 -1.20 -3.84
C PRO A 248 3.25 0.21 -3.55
N ARG A 249 2.51 1.04 -2.80
CA ARG A 249 2.89 2.40 -2.36
C ARG A 249 2.60 2.61 -0.85
N TRP A 250 2.63 1.54 -0.04
CA TRP A 250 2.44 1.63 1.42
C TRP A 250 3.67 2.23 2.11
N PRO A 251 3.57 3.41 2.74
CA PRO A 251 4.70 4.05 3.41
C PRO A 251 5.50 3.09 4.33
N GLY A 252 6.80 2.98 4.07
CA GLY A 252 7.76 2.27 4.95
C GLY A 252 8.03 0.80 4.62
N GLY A 253 7.39 0.22 3.60
CA GLY A 253 7.54 -1.21 3.30
C GLY A 253 7.12 -1.66 1.89
N ASP A 254 7.06 -0.76 0.90
CA ASP A 254 6.48 -1.06 -0.42
C ASP A 254 7.47 -1.16 -1.59
N TYR A 255 7.11 -1.97 -2.59
CA TYR A 255 7.96 -2.26 -3.74
C TYR A 255 8.25 -1.07 -4.64
N PHE A 256 7.25 -0.22 -4.94
CA PHE A 256 7.44 0.86 -5.92
C PHE A 256 8.28 2.00 -5.35
N THR A 257 8.22 2.24 -4.04
CA THR A 257 9.01 3.28 -3.38
C THR A 257 10.40 2.77 -3.06
N ILE A 258 10.53 1.56 -2.50
CA ILE A 258 11.84 1.01 -2.10
C ILE A 258 12.76 0.82 -3.30
N LEU A 259 12.25 0.25 -4.39
CA LEU A 259 13.02 0.09 -5.63
C LEU A 259 12.83 1.24 -6.62
N GLY A 260 12.34 2.40 -6.16
CA GLY A 260 12.46 3.68 -6.87
C GLY A 260 11.73 3.78 -8.20
N LEU A 261 10.52 3.22 -8.32
CA LEU A 261 9.65 3.44 -9.47
C LEU A 261 9.26 4.91 -9.59
N ASP A 262 9.71 5.51 -10.69
CA ASP A 262 9.42 6.90 -11.01
C ASP A 262 7.92 7.11 -11.29
N GLN A 263 7.26 7.90 -10.44
CA GLN A 263 5.84 8.18 -10.53
C GLN A 263 5.40 8.86 -11.83
N ASN A 264 6.31 9.56 -12.51
CA ASN A 264 5.99 10.31 -13.74
C ASN A 264 6.34 9.49 -14.98
N PHE A 265 7.42 8.71 -14.91
CA PHE A 265 7.99 8.02 -16.07
C PHE A 265 7.80 6.50 -16.05
N SER A 266 7.25 5.91 -14.98
CA SER A 266 7.09 4.46 -14.83
C SER A 266 8.38 3.70 -15.14
N MET A 267 9.48 4.16 -14.52
CA MET A 267 10.82 3.65 -14.76
C MET A 267 11.56 3.54 -13.43
N SER A 268 12.30 2.46 -13.23
CA SER A 268 13.25 2.32 -12.14
C SER A 268 14.67 2.15 -12.71
N ASP A 269 15.65 2.76 -12.04
CA ASP A 269 17.08 2.53 -12.30
C ASP A 269 17.68 1.49 -11.35
N ASP A 270 16.89 0.93 -10.43
CA ASP A 270 17.38 -0.01 -9.44
C ASP A 270 17.71 -1.35 -10.11
N PRO A 271 18.92 -1.90 -9.96
CA PRO A 271 19.30 -3.16 -10.59
C PRO A 271 18.50 -4.36 -10.09
N PHE A 272 17.84 -4.25 -8.94
CA PHE A 272 17.00 -5.27 -8.35
C PHE A 272 15.51 -5.11 -8.72
N TRP A 273 15.14 -4.05 -9.46
CA TRP A 273 13.81 -3.91 -10.01
C TRP A 273 13.51 -5.02 -11.03
N SER A 274 12.28 -5.55 -11.01
CA SER A 274 11.81 -6.54 -11.97
C SER A 274 10.37 -6.25 -12.39
N TRP A 275 10.13 -6.31 -13.70
CA TRP A 275 8.79 -6.23 -14.28
C TRP A 275 8.12 -7.61 -14.44
N ASN A 276 8.72 -8.68 -13.90
CA ASN A 276 8.24 -10.06 -14.06
C ASN A 276 7.14 -10.42 -13.04
N PHE A 277 6.07 -9.63 -12.99
CA PHE A 277 4.87 -9.90 -12.19
C PHE A 277 3.61 -9.89 -13.08
N ASP A 278 2.51 -10.45 -12.59
CA ASP A 278 1.26 -10.60 -13.36
C ASP A 278 0.20 -9.58 -12.94
N ALA A 279 0.12 -9.30 -11.63
CA ALA A 279 -0.90 -8.46 -11.03
C ALA A 279 -0.31 -7.55 -9.95
N PHE A 280 -1.07 -6.53 -9.55
CA PHE A 280 -0.74 -5.72 -8.38
C PHE A 280 -2.01 -5.13 -7.77
N GLU A 281 -1.97 -4.90 -6.46
CA GLU A 281 -3.07 -4.29 -5.75
C GLU A 281 -3.18 -2.81 -6.07
N LEU A 282 -4.23 -2.46 -6.81
CA LEU A 282 -4.63 -1.07 -7.00
C LEU A 282 -5.45 -0.57 -5.81
N LEU A 283 -6.24 -1.46 -5.19
CA LEU A 283 -6.95 -1.20 -3.95
C LEU A 283 -6.50 -2.19 -2.87
N ASN A 284 -6.21 -1.70 -1.68
CA ASN A 284 -5.94 -2.53 -0.50
C ASN A 284 -6.75 -1.99 0.72
N GLU A 285 -7.14 -2.89 1.63
CA GLU A 285 -8.03 -2.66 2.78
C GLU A 285 -9.44 -2.15 2.43
N ASN A 286 -10.34 -2.15 3.42
CA ASN A 286 -11.68 -1.56 3.31
C ASN A 286 -11.67 -0.14 2.71
N ARG A 287 -10.63 0.65 3.01
CA ARG A 287 -10.47 2.02 2.52
C ARG A 287 -10.12 2.12 1.04
N GLY A 288 -9.78 0.99 0.39
CA GLY A 288 -9.25 0.91 -0.97
C GLY A 288 -8.13 1.92 -1.18
N LEU A 289 -7.12 1.81 -0.31
CA LEU A 289 -5.86 2.54 -0.42
C LEU A 289 -5.29 2.30 -1.82
N GLY A 290 -4.86 3.36 -2.48
CA GLY A 290 -4.28 3.29 -3.83
C GLY A 290 -5.12 3.93 -4.95
N TRP A 291 -6.44 4.11 -4.78
CA TRP A 291 -7.23 4.89 -5.74
C TRP A 291 -6.88 6.40 -5.72
N VAL A 292 -6.58 6.89 -4.52
CA VAL A 292 -6.06 8.22 -4.25
C VAL A 292 -4.68 8.09 -3.60
N ALA A 293 -3.88 9.16 -3.65
CA ALA A 293 -2.59 9.16 -3.00
C ALA A 293 -2.77 9.07 -1.48
N GLU A 294 -2.07 8.14 -0.85
CA GLU A 294 -2.04 8.03 0.60
C GLU A 294 -1.25 9.19 1.23
N PRO A 295 -1.55 9.59 2.48
CA PRO A 295 -0.70 10.53 3.20
C PRO A 295 0.76 10.06 3.21
N GLY A 296 1.67 10.91 2.74
CA GLY A 296 3.09 10.57 2.61
C GLY A 296 3.48 9.94 1.26
N SER A 297 2.52 9.53 0.43
CA SER A 297 2.77 9.06 -0.93
C SER A 297 2.62 10.21 -1.94
N PRO A 298 3.56 10.38 -2.88
CA PRO A 298 3.53 11.49 -3.83
C PRO A 298 2.52 11.30 -4.97
N ILE A 299 2.04 10.07 -5.17
CA ILE A 299 1.11 9.68 -6.23
C ILE A 299 0.17 8.56 -5.74
N SER A 300 -0.95 8.35 -6.42
CA SER A 300 -1.82 7.19 -6.22
C SER A 300 -1.33 5.98 -7.01
N VAL A 301 -1.60 4.76 -6.52
CA VAL A 301 -1.34 3.52 -7.26
C VAL A 301 -2.13 3.48 -8.58
N ARG A 302 -3.33 4.07 -8.62
CA ARG A 302 -4.09 4.28 -9.86
C ARG A 302 -3.29 5.04 -10.92
N ASP A 303 -2.60 6.10 -10.54
CA ASP A 303 -1.84 6.89 -11.52
C ASP A 303 -0.55 6.18 -11.94
N ASP A 304 0.09 5.39 -11.04
CA ASP A 304 1.16 4.45 -11.43
C ASP A 304 0.64 3.47 -12.48
N TRP A 305 -0.53 2.86 -12.27
CA TRP A 305 -1.15 1.93 -13.22
C TRP A 305 -1.42 2.58 -14.58
N TYR A 306 -2.00 3.78 -14.61
CA TYR A 306 -2.22 4.50 -15.86
C TYR A 306 -0.91 4.79 -16.60
N ASN A 307 0.15 5.12 -15.87
CA ASN A 307 1.47 5.34 -16.46
C ASN A 307 2.10 4.03 -16.97
N MET A 308 1.90 2.91 -16.28
CA MET A 308 2.30 1.58 -16.73
C MET A 308 1.58 1.17 -18.01
N LEU A 309 0.25 1.28 -18.06
CA LEU A 309 -0.55 0.98 -19.25
C LEU A 309 -0.13 1.84 -20.45
N ASN A 310 0.08 3.14 -20.23
CA ASN A 310 0.57 4.04 -21.27
C ASN A 310 2.02 3.76 -21.68
N SER A 311 2.80 3.08 -20.84
CA SER A 311 4.15 2.61 -21.14
C SER A 311 4.19 1.23 -21.83
N GLY A 312 3.03 0.61 -22.05
CA GLY A 312 2.91 -0.71 -22.69
C GLY A 312 2.90 -1.89 -21.73
N HIS A 313 2.98 -1.65 -20.41
CA HIS A 313 2.81 -2.72 -19.43
C HIS A 313 1.33 -3.08 -19.28
N GLN A 314 1.01 -4.37 -19.35
CA GLN A 314 -0.35 -4.89 -19.26
C GLN A 314 -0.51 -5.77 -18.00
N PHE A 315 -0.24 -5.19 -16.83
CA PHE A 315 -0.47 -5.87 -15.55
C PHE A 315 -1.93 -5.78 -15.13
N THR A 316 -2.42 -6.81 -14.45
CA THR A 316 -3.79 -6.85 -13.94
C THR A 316 -3.90 -6.04 -12.66
N ALA A 317 -4.75 -5.03 -12.66
CA ALA A 317 -5.13 -4.34 -11.44
C ALA A 317 -6.12 -5.20 -10.66
N VAL A 318 -5.82 -5.45 -9.39
CA VAL A 318 -6.69 -6.16 -8.46
C VAL A 318 -6.99 -5.31 -7.23
N GLY A 319 -7.99 -5.70 -6.45
CA GLY A 319 -8.25 -5.12 -5.14
C GLY A 319 -8.51 -6.22 -4.12
N ASN A 320 -7.75 -6.23 -3.03
CA ASN A 320 -7.91 -7.22 -1.96
C ASN A 320 -8.07 -6.57 -0.60
N SER A 321 -8.61 -7.33 0.36
CA SER A 321 -8.84 -6.79 1.70
C SER A 321 -7.58 -6.68 2.53
N ASP A 322 -6.59 -7.57 2.36
CA ASP A 322 -5.47 -7.70 3.30
C ASP A 322 -5.97 -7.88 4.74
N SER A 323 -7.09 -8.60 4.85
CA SER A 323 -7.80 -8.69 6.10
C SER A 323 -7.03 -9.58 7.07
N HIS A 324 -6.79 -9.02 8.25
CA HIS A 324 -6.19 -9.69 9.41
C HIS A 324 -7.20 -9.97 10.52
N THR A 325 -8.39 -9.39 10.42
CA THR A 325 -9.39 -9.38 11.49
C THR A 325 -10.75 -9.81 10.99
N VAL A 326 -11.60 -10.26 11.90
CA VAL A 326 -13.01 -10.55 11.57
C VAL A 326 -13.84 -9.27 11.38
N LEU A 327 -13.39 -8.11 11.91
CA LEU A 327 -14.21 -6.89 12.00
C LEU A 327 -13.63 -5.65 11.30
N SER A 328 -12.38 -5.29 11.57
CA SER A 328 -11.85 -3.97 11.24
C SER A 328 -11.53 -3.81 9.75
N ILE A 329 -11.02 -4.88 9.14
CA ILE A 329 -10.74 -4.98 7.70
C ILE A 329 -11.48 -6.23 7.27
N LEU A 330 -12.55 -6.08 6.50
CA LEU A 330 -13.47 -7.17 6.20
C LEU A 330 -12.93 -7.99 5.01
N ALA A 331 -13.01 -9.31 5.11
CA ALA A 331 -12.69 -10.18 3.98
C ALA A 331 -13.54 -9.79 2.75
N GLY A 332 -12.90 -9.68 1.59
CA GLY A 332 -13.57 -9.37 0.34
C GLY A 332 -14.00 -7.91 0.18
N ILE A 333 -13.43 -6.98 0.95
CA ILE A 333 -13.61 -5.55 0.73
C ILE A 333 -12.24 -4.88 0.66
N PRO A 334 -11.80 -4.45 -0.55
CA PRO A 334 -12.36 -4.75 -1.87
C PRO A 334 -12.30 -6.24 -2.24
N ARG A 335 -13.01 -6.62 -3.31
CA ARG A 335 -12.92 -7.93 -3.97
C ARG A 335 -12.79 -7.81 -5.47
N ASN A 336 -12.51 -8.94 -6.10
CA ASN A 336 -12.33 -9.09 -7.54
C ASN A 336 -13.43 -9.96 -8.10
N TYR A 337 -13.94 -9.64 -9.29
CA TYR A 337 -14.80 -10.48 -10.09
C TYR A 337 -13.96 -11.00 -11.25
N ILE A 338 -13.62 -12.28 -11.21
CA ILE A 338 -12.73 -12.96 -12.14
C ILE A 338 -13.59 -13.73 -13.14
N ALA A 339 -13.32 -13.59 -14.44
CA ALA A 339 -14.07 -14.32 -15.46
C ALA A 339 -13.94 -15.83 -15.27
N SER A 340 -15.08 -16.51 -15.34
CA SER A 340 -15.22 -17.94 -15.08
C SER A 340 -16.25 -18.56 -16.03
N SER A 341 -16.07 -19.84 -16.34
CA SER A 341 -17.02 -20.62 -17.15
C SER A 341 -18.26 -21.05 -16.36
N THR A 342 -18.20 -20.94 -15.03
CA THR A 342 -19.29 -21.25 -14.08
C THR A 342 -19.48 -20.14 -13.06
N ASP A 343 -20.71 -20.04 -12.53
CA ASP A 343 -21.06 -19.19 -11.38
C ASP A 343 -21.25 -20.03 -10.10
N ASP A 344 -21.05 -21.36 -10.17
CA ASP A 344 -21.16 -22.28 -9.03
C ASP A 344 -19.78 -22.51 -8.40
N PRO A 345 -19.57 -22.17 -7.10
CA PRO A 345 -18.31 -22.38 -6.41
C PRO A 345 -17.79 -23.83 -6.45
N ALA A 346 -18.69 -24.81 -6.46
CA ALA A 346 -18.32 -26.23 -6.45
C ALA A 346 -17.69 -26.69 -7.77
N ASP A 347 -17.98 -26.00 -8.87
CA ASP A 347 -17.52 -26.33 -10.23
C ASP A 347 -16.35 -25.43 -10.70
N MET A 348 -15.86 -24.52 -9.85
CA MET A 348 -14.79 -23.58 -10.19
C MET A 348 -13.46 -24.28 -10.51
N ASP A 349 -12.80 -23.84 -11.58
CA ASP A 349 -11.45 -24.32 -11.95
C ASP A 349 -10.39 -23.26 -11.60
N GLU A 350 -9.54 -23.55 -10.61
CA GLU A 350 -8.43 -22.68 -10.20
C GLU A 350 -7.52 -22.26 -11.36
N ALA A 351 -7.25 -23.16 -12.32
CA ALA A 351 -6.40 -22.84 -13.46
C ALA A 351 -7.08 -21.84 -14.41
N GLU A 352 -8.41 -21.90 -14.56
CA GLU A 352 -9.18 -20.91 -15.30
C GLU A 352 -9.10 -19.53 -14.63
N LEU A 353 -9.27 -19.46 -13.31
CA LEU A 353 -9.21 -18.19 -12.57
C LEU A 353 -7.85 -17.52 -12.71
N VAL A 354 -6.78 -18.30 -12.58
CA VAL A 354 -5.41 -17.80 -12.78
C VAL A 354 -5.20 -17.32 -14.21
N ALA A 355 -5.67 -18.08 -15.21
CA ALA A 355 -5.61 -17.66 -16.60
C ALA A 355 -6.39 -16.35 -16.83
N SER A 356 -7.56 -16.19 -16.22
CA SER A 356 -8.36 -14.96 -16.27
C SER A 356 -7.64 -13.78 -15.64
N ILE A 357 -6.99 -13.95 -14.49
CA ILE A 357 -6.15 -12.93 -13.87
C ILE A 357 -4.99 -12.55 -14.79
N LYS A 358 -4.22 -13.52 -15.30
CA LYS A 358 -3.10 -13.26 -16.22
C LYS A 358 -3.55 -12.64 -17.55
N ASN A 359 -4.82 -12.81 -17.92
CA ASN A 359 -5.42 -12.20 -19.11
C ASN A 359 -6.16 -10.88 -18.83
N ARG A 360 -6.11 -10.37 -17.60
CA ARG A 360 -6.73 -9.10 -17.17
C ARG A 360 -8.27 -9.13 -17.27
N ASN A 361 -8.86 -10.33 -17.22
CA ASN A 361 -10.31 -10.54 -17.21
C ASN A 361 -10.87 -10.38 -15.78
N VAL A 362 -10.62 -9.20 -15.18
CA VAL A 362 -10.94 -8.92 -13.78
C VAL A 362 -11.63 -7.55 -13.64
N SER A 363 -12.76 -7.50 -12.95
CA SER A 363 -13.34 -6.25 -12.42
C SER A 363 -13.10 -6.14 -10.92
N VAL A 364 -12.71 -4.96 -10.45
CA VAL A 364 -12.42 -4.69 -9.04
C VAL A 364 -13.57 -3.92 -8.43
N ASN A 365 -13.99 -4.33 -7.23
CA ASN A 365 -15.21 -3.86 -6.62
C ASN A 365 -15.01 -3.57 -5.13
N ARG A 366 -15.46 -2.38 -4.73
CA ARG A 366 -15.68 -1.94 -3.36
C ARG A 366 -17.08 -1.35 -3.24
N GLY A 367 -18.10 -2.20 -3.35
CA GLY A 367 -19.53 -1.86 -3.31
C GLY A 367 -20.23 -1.71 -4.68
N LEU A 368 -19.51 -1.47 -5.77
CA LEU A 368 -20.09 -1.25 -7.11
C LEU A 368 -19.55 -2.25 -8.12
N TYR A 369 -20.43 -3.07 -8.70
CA TYR A 369 -20.07 -4.00 -9.77
C TYR A 369 -20.20 -3.31 -11.12
N VAL A 370 -19.12 -3.28 -11.90
CA VAL A 370 -19.05 -2.60 -13.19
C VAL A 370 -18.84 -3.63 -14.30
N GLU A 371 -19.83 -3.77 -15.16
CA GLU A 371 -19.76 -4.54 -16.39
C GLU A 371 -19.32 -3.61 -17.53
N PHE A 372 -18.29 -4.03 -18.27
CA PHE A 372 -17.75 -3.27 -19.40
C PHE A 372 -17.43 -4.20 -20.56
N GLY A 373 -17.93 -3.85 -21.75
CA GLY A 373 -17.71 -4.61 -22.96
C GLY A 373 -17.90 -3.75 -24.21
N THR A 374 -17.57 -4.28 -25.37
CA THR A 374 -17.93 -3.65 -26.65
C THR A 374 -19.25 -4.21 -27.15
N ALA A 375 -20.00 -3.40 -27.91
CA ALA A 375 -21.33 -3.77 -28.41
C ALA A 375 -21.34 -4.97 -29.36
N ASP A 376 -20.18 -5.34 -29.91
CA ASP A 376 -19.92 -6.53 -30.71
C ASP A 376 -19.35 -7.71 -29.89
N GLY A 377 -19.51 -7.67 -28.57
CA GLY A 377 -19.24 -8.79 -27.65
C GLY A 377 -17.81 -8.87 -27.12
N GLY A 378 -17.00 -7.83 -27.28
CA GLY A 378 -15.65 -7.79 -26.70
C GLY A 378 -15.65 -7.57 -25.21
N ARG A 379 -14.65 -8.16 -24.55
CA ARG A 379 -14.55 -8.22 -23.10
C ARG A 379 -13.32 -7.48 -22.60
N ILE A 380 -13.35 -7.09 -21.32
CA ILE A 380 -12.15 -6.67 -20.59
C ILE A 380 -11.04 -7.72 -20.78
N GLY A 381 -9.79 -7.28 -20.89
CA GLY A 381 -8.68 -8.18 -21.23
C GLY A 381 -8.35 -8.26 -22.73
N GLU A 382 -9.29 -7.95 -23.63
CA GLU A 382 -9.14 -8.15 -25.08
C GLU A 382 -8.64 -6.92 -25.85
N LEU A 383 -7.98 -7.19 -26.99
CA LEU A 383 -7.71 -6.23 -28.05
C LEU A 383 -8.84 -6.27 -29.09
N ARG A 384 -9.41 -5.12 -29.41
CA ARG A 384 -10.45 -4.94 -30.43
C ARG A 384 -10.01 -3.92 -31.46
N THR A 385 -10.40 -4.11 -32.71
CA THR A 385 -10.12 -3.14 -33.78
C THR A 385 -11.27 -2.15 -33.91
N ALA A 386 -10.97 -0.86 -33.99
CA ALA A 386 -11.96 0.17 -34.29
C ALA A 386 -12.44 0.02 -35.74
N ASN A 387 -13.75 0.20 -35.97
CA ASN A 387 -14.30 0.25 -37.33
C ASN A 387 -14.32 1.70 -37.86
N GLU A 388 -14.83 1.91 -39.08
CA GLU A 388 -14.95 3.26 -39.67
C GLU A 388 -15.76 4.23 -38.82
N ASP A 389 -16.66 3.73 -37.96
CA ASP A 389 -17.47 4.51 -37.04
C ASP A 389 -16.83 4.72 -35.65
N GLY A 390 -15.79 3.94 -35.33
CA GLY A 390 -15.10 3.90 -34.05
C GLY A 390 -15.37 2.58 -33.31
N VAL A 391 -15.58 2.68 -31.99
CA VAL A 391 -16.01 1.56 -31.14
C VAL A 391 -17.15 2.02 -30.24
N THR A 392 -18.12 1.14 -30.00
CA THR A 392 -19.21 1.37 -29.05
C THR A 392 -19.03 0.46 -27.86
N PHE A 393 -19.00 1.05 -26.67
CA PHE A 393 -18.95 0.34 -25.40
C PHE A 393 -20.33 0.23 -24.76
N ASP A 394 -20.61 -0.93 -24.16
CA ASP A 394 -21.70 -1.17 -23.24
C ASP A 394 -21.15 -1.06 -21.80
N ILE A 395 -21.73 -0.15 -21.00
CA ILE A 395 -21.38 0.04 -19.58
C ILE A 395 -22.62 -0.19 -18.74
N ARG A 396 -22.52 -1.09 -17.76
CA ARG A 396 -23.59 -1.38 -16.80
C ARG A 396 -23.02 -1.40 -15.37
N VAL A 397 -23.77 -0.85 -14.43
CA VAL A 397 -23.37 -0.78 -13.01
C VAL A 397 -24.48 -1.32 -12.13
N GLN A 398 -24.14 -2.24 -11.22
CA GLN A 398 -25.04 -2.84 -10.25
C GLN A 398 -24.54 -2.62 -8.82
N ALA A 399 -25.46 -2.50 -7.86
CA ALA A 399 -25.16 -2.40 -6.43
C ALA A 399 -26.35 -2.89 -5.59
N PRO A 400 -26.13 -3.35 -4.34
CA PRO A 400 -27.22 -3.67 -3.42
C PRO A 400 -27.95 -2.41 -2.94
N ASP A 401 -29.11 -2.58 -2.31
CA ASP A 401 -30.03 -1.49 -1.95
C ASP A 401 -29.54 -0.54 -0.84
N TRP A 402 -28.47 -0.93 -0.14
CA TRP A 402 -27.79 -0.15 0.88
C TRP A 402 -26.51 0.54 0.37
N VAL A 403 -26.15 0.37 -0.91
CA VAL A 403 -24.96 0.99 -1.54
C VAL A 403 -25.36 2.02 -2.61
N GLU A 404 -24.77 3.21 -2.51
CA GLU A 404 -25.03 4.32 -3.42
C GLU A 404 -24.04 4.37 -4.60
N CYS A 405 -24.55 4.75 -5.78
CA CYS A 405 -23.73 5.08 -6.93
C CYS A 405 -24.11 6.49 -7.39
N ASP A 406 -23.14 7.38 -7.51
CA ASP A 406 -23.35 8.77 -7.92
C ASP A 406 -22.93 9.02 -9.36
N SER A 407 -21.78 8.46 -9.75
CA SER A 407 -21.12 8.80 -11.00
C SER A 407 -20.52 7.59 -11.70
N VAL A 408 -20.53 7.62 -13.02
CA VAL A 408 -19.90 6.63 -13.91
C VAL A 408 -19.01 7.36 -14.92
N PHE A 409 -17.81 6.85 -15.15
CA PHE A 409 -16.78 7.45 -16.00
C PHE A 409 -16.27 6.45 -17.03
N LEU A 410 -16.07 6.91 -18.25
CA LEU A 410 -15.25 6.23 -19.25
C LEU A 410 -13.89 6.92 -19.30
N VAL A 411 -12.82 6.16 -19.07
CA VAL A 411 -11.44 6.65 -19.06
C VAL A 411 -10.72 6.07 -20.27
N ALA A 412 -9.96 6.91 -20.97
CA ALA A 412 -9.17 6.56 -22.15
C ALA A 412 -7.73 7.06 -21.96
N ASN A 413 -6.74 6.16 -22.02
CA ASN A 413 -5.31 6.51 -21.81
C ASN A 413 -5.06 7.38 -20.55
N GLY A 414 -5.81 7.13 -19.48
CA GLY A 414 -5.70 7.82 -18.19
C GLY A 414 -6.49 9.14 -18.10
N LYS A 415 -7.25 9.50 -19.12
CA LYS A 415 -8.11 10.71 -19.13
C LYS A 415 -9.58 10.34 -19.19
N THR A 416 -10.39 10.94 -18.34
CA THR A 416 -11.86 10.82 -18.44
C THR A 416 -12.35 11.44 -19.74
N VAL A 417 -12.97 10.63 -20.60
CA VAL A 417 -13.52 11.06 -21.90
C VAL A 417 -15.04 11.15 -21.89
N ALA A 418 -15.70 10.50 -20.92
CA ALA A 418 -17.12 10.69 -20.66
C ALA A 418 -17.43 10.55 -19.17
N SER A 419 -18.38 11.34 -18.69
CA SER A 419 -18.86 11.33 -17.31
C SER A 419 -20.38 11.32 -17.29
N PHE A 420 -20.97 10.53 -16.41
CA PHE A 420 -22.41 10.38 -16.29
C PHE A 420 -22.81 10.35 -14.82
N SER A 421 -24.01 10.86 -14.52
CA SER A 421 -24.65 10.62 -13.21
C SER A 421 -25.39 9.29 -13.24
N ALA A 422 -25.29 8.52 -12.16
CA ALA A 422 -26.04 7.29 -11.98
C ALA A 422 -27.46 7.59 -11.45
N GLN A 423 -28.34 6.59 -11.53
CA GLN A 423 -29.71 6.71 -11.03
C GLN A 423 -29.71 6.60 -9.49
N SER A 424 -30.37 7.55 -8.83
CA SER A 424 -30.69 7.42 -7.40
C SER A 424 -31.87 6.45 -7.25
N THR A 425 -31.58 5.20 -6.89
CA THR A 425 -32.56 4.12 -6.78
C THR A 425 -32.07 3.05 -5.80
N LYS A 426 -33.01 2.27 -5.26
CA LYS A 426 -32.76 1.07 -4.44
C LYS A 426 -32.87 -0.24 -5.23
N GLN A 427 -33.05 -0.19 -6.56
CA GLN A 427 -33.04 -1.40 -7.40
C GLN A 427 -31.64 -2.03 -7.44
N ALA A 428 -31.34 -3.02 -8.26
CA ALA A 428 -29.96 -3.50 -8.42
C ALA A 428 -29.20 -2.66 -9.46
N LEU A 429 -29.81 -2.46 -10.63
CA LEU A 429 -29.27 -1.65 -11.72
C LEU A 429 -29.18 -0.17 -11.31
N ARG A 430 -27.97 0.41 -11.37
CA ARG A 430 -27.69 1.84 -11.10
C ARG A 430 -27.51 2.64 -12.38
N PHE A 431 -26.94 2.00 -13.41
CA PHE A 431 -26.60 2.64 -14.66
C PHE A 431 -26.51 1.62 -15.80
N GLU A 432 -26.94 2.02 -16.99
CA GLU A 432 -26.77 1.26 -18.23
C GLU A 432 -26.73 2.25 -19.41
N ARG A 433 -25.64 2.24 -20.19
CA ARG A 433 -25.52 3.07 -21.40
C ARG A 433 -24.57 2.48 -22.43
N ARG A 434 -24.86 2.82 -23.68
CA ARG A 434 -23.93 2.73 -24.81
C ARG A 434 -23.16 4.03 -25.00
N VAL A 435 -21.86 3.93 -25.23
CA VAL A 435 -20.97 5.07 -25.48
C VAL A 435 -20.10 4.79 -26.69
N SER A 436 -20.26 5.57 -27.76
CA SER A 436 -19.42 5.47 -28.95
C SER A 436 -18.25 6.46 -28.89
N VAL A 437 -17.05 5.99 -29.21
CA VAL A 437 -15.82 6.79 -29.27
C VAL A 437 -15.04 6.45 -30.54
N ARG A 438 -14.21 7.40 -31.00
CA ARG A 438 -13.36 7.22 -32.18
C ARG A 438 -11.91 7.60 -31.85
N PRO A 439 -11.12 6.67 -31.28
CA PRO A 439 -9.72 6.95 -30.97
C PRO A 439 -8.94 7.29 -32.25
N GLN A 440 -7.97 8.20 -32.15
CA GLN A 440 -7.09 8.58 -33.26
C GLN A 440 -5.77 7.81 -33.25
N VAL A 441 -5.45 7.18 -32.12
CA VAL A 441 -4.30 6.33 -31.87
C VAL A 441 -4.78 5.18 -31.00
N ASP A 442 -4.04 4.08 -30.95
CA ASP A 442 -4.41 2.96 -30.11
C ASP A 442 -4.62 3.41 -28.66
N THR A 443 -5.73 2.97 -28.07
CA THR A 443 -6.22 3.50 -26.81
C THR A 443 -6.78 2.39 -25.94
N TRP A 444 -6.35 2.32 -24.69
CA TRP A 444 -7.00 1.48 -23.70
C TRP A 444 -8.13 2.23 -23.02
N TYR A 445 -9.23 1.52 -22.71
CA TYR A 445 -10.40 2.07 -22.05
C TYR A 445 -10.76 1.27 -20.79
N ILE A 446 -11.16 1.97 -19.73
CA ILE A 446 -11.78 1.36 -18.54
C ILE A 446 -13.09 2.07 -18.20
N ALA A 447 -14.00 1.36 -17.53
CA ALA A 447 -15.17 1.95 -16.89
C ALA A 447 -14.93 2.05 -15.37
N VAL A 448 -15.38 3.14 -14.77
CA VAL A 448 -15.28 3.41 -13.32
C VAL A 448 -16.63 3.88 -12.81
N ALA A 449 -17.04 3.42 -11.64
CA ALA A 449 -18.21 3.92 -10.92
C ALA A 449 -17.84 4.29 -9.49
N SER A 450 -18.45 5.34 -8.94
CA SER A 450 -18.19 5.82 -7.58
C SER A 450 -19.45 6.31 -6.87
N GLY A 451 -19.47 6.14 -5.55
CA GLY A 451 -20.47 6.72 -4.65
C GLY A 451 -19.81 7.55 -3.55
N SER A 452 -20.58 8.47 -2.94
CA SER A 452 -20.12 9.41 -1.92
C SER A 452 -20.63 9.11 -0.51
N LYS A 453 -21.65 8.25 -0.38
CA LYS A 453 -22.19 7.85 0.93
C LYS A 453 -21.41 6.71 1.55
N SER A 454 -21.36 6.70 2.89
CA SER A 454 -20.79 5.59 3.65
C SER A 454 -21.57 4.29 3.38
N MET A 455 -20.85 3.18 3.41
CA MET A 455 -21.36 1.81 3.38
C MET A 455 -21.59 1.23 4.80
N ALA A 456 -21.39 2.04 5.84
CA ALA A 456 -21.73 1.67 7.21
C ALA A 456 -23.24 1.46 7.39
N PRO A 457 -23.67 0.59 8.32
CA PRO A 457 -22.84 -0.16 9.27
C PRO A 457 -22.40 -1.55 8.78
N LEU A 458 -22.82 -1.97 7.57
CA LEU A 458 -22.43 -3.28 7.05
C LEU A 458 -20.95 -3.35 6.69
N ILE A 459 -20.35 -2.25 6.26
CA ILE A 459 -18.90 -2.09 6.19
C ILE A 459 -18.50 -1.05 7.24
N HIS A 460 -17.74 -1.45 8.25
CA HIS A 460 -17.41 -0.59 9.38
C HIS A 460 -16.50 0.57 8.95
N ASP A 461 -16.88 1.79 9.32
CA ASP A 461 -16.07 2.99 9.11
C ASP A 461 -14.94 3.08 10.14
N ALA A 462 -13.71 3.35 9.71
CA ALA A 462 -12.61 3.73 10.59
C ALA A 462 -11.43 4.34 9.82
N PRO A 463 -10.84 5.47 10.26
CA PRO A 463 -11.44 6.63 10.92
C PRO A 463 -12.22 7.56 9.95
N VAL A 464 -12.38 7.15 8.70
CA VAL A 464 -13.01 7.90 7.61
C VAL A 464 -14.11 7.03 6.99
N PRO A 465 -15.23 7.62 6.49
CA PRO A 465 -16.25 6.88 5.78
C PRO A 465 -15.71 6.04 4.62
N ILE A 466 -16.11 4.76 4.58
CA ILE A 466 -15.82 3.85 3.46
C ILE A 466 -16.87 4.05 2.38
N THR A 467 -16.47 4.63 1.25
CA THR A 467 -17.40 4.95 0.16
C THR A 467 -17.32 3.97 -1.02
N PRO A 468 -18.39 3.79 -1.79
CA PRO A 468 -18.42 2.85 -2.90
C PRO A 468 -17.50 3.23 -4.06
N LEU A 469 -16.82 2.25 -4.63
CA LEU A 469 -15.98 2.37 -5.83
C LEU A 469 -16.02 1.04 -6.60
N GLY A 470 -16.00 1.10 -7.92
CA GLY A 470 -15.82 -0.08 -8.77
C GLY A 470 -15.17 0.32 -10.09
N PHE A 471 -14.34 -0.54 -10.65
CA PHE A 471 -13.72 -0.33 -11.96
C PHE A 471 -13.38 -1.65 -12.65
N THR A 472 -13.07 -1.56 -13.94
CA THR A 472 -12.65 -2.72 -14.73
C THR A 472 -11.18 -2.64 -15.12
N ASN A 473 -10.56 -3.79 -15.38
CA ASN A 473 -9.37 -3.82 -16.21
C ASN A 473 -9.69 -3.39 -17.66
N PRO A 474 -8.67 -3.08 -18.50
CA PRO A 474 -8.90 -2.40 -19.76
C PRO A 474 -9.49 -3.28 -20.88
N ILE A 475 -10.13 -2.62 -21.85
CA ILE A 475 -10.26 -3.09 -23.23
C ILE A 475 -9.28 -2.26 -24.07
N TRP A 476 -8.46 -2.92 -24.88
CA TRP A 476 -7.54 -2.25 -25.80
C TRP A 476 -8.19 -2.06 -27.16
N ILE A 477 -8.04 -0.87 -27.73
CA ILE A 477 -8.54 -0.55 -29.07
C ILE A 477 -7.35 -0.29 -30.00
N ASP A 478 -7.21 -1.14 -31.00
CA ASP A 478 -6.39 -0.94 -32.19
C ASP A 478 -7.13 0.02 -33.11
N ALA A 479 -6.65 1.27 -33.16
CA ALA A 479 -7.28 2.36 -33.89
C ALA A 479 -6.85 2.42 -35.36
N ASP A 480 -5.67 1.90 -35.69
CA ASP A 480 -5.12 1.92 -37.05
C ASP A 480 -5.36 0.63 -37.84
N GLY A 481 -5.86 -0.42 -37.17
CA GLY A 481 -6.22 -1.70 -37.77
C GLY A 481 -5.03 -2.60 -38.07
N ASN A 482 -3.88 -2.38 -37.43
CA ASN A 482 -2.65 -3.14 -37.68
C ASN A 482 -2.58 -4.49 -36.93
N GLY A 483 -3.58 -4.80 -36.08
CA GLY A 483 -3.69 -6.06 -35.34
C GLY A 483 -2.85 -6.13 -34.06
N ARG A 484 -2.27 -5.02 -33.60
CA ARG A 484 -1.54 -4.93 -32.32
C ARG A 484 -1.91 -3.64 -31.60
N PHE A 485 -1.71 -3.62 -30.28
CA PHE A 485 -1.82 -2.40 -29.50
C PHE A 485 -0.48 -1.65 -29.47
N THR A 486 -0.48 -0.37 -29.85
CA THR A 486 0.64 0.55 -29.77
C THR A 486 0.46 1.51 -28.59
N SER A 487 1.24 1.33 -27.53
CA SER A 487 1.16 2.21 -26.35
C SER A 487 1.54 3.66 -26.66
N LEU A 488 1.16 4.61 -25.79
CA LEU A 488 1.59 6.01 -25.92
C LEU A 488 3.12 6.15 -25.90
N TYR A 489 3.81 5.29 -25.15
CA TYR A 489 5.26 5.21 -25.15
C TYR A 489 5.85 4.76 -26.49
N GLU A 490 5.31 3.70 -27.09
CA GLU A 490 5.77 3.24 -28.41
C GLU A 490 5.47 4.27 -29.50
N HIS A 491 4.29 4.89 -29.45
CA HIS A 491 3.92 5.96 -30.38
C HIS A 491 4.83 7.18 -30.25
N ALA A 492 5.14 7.61 -29.02
CA ALA A 492 6.11 8.69 -28.77
C ALA A 492 7.51 8.30 -29.28
N GLY A 493 7.91 7.04 -29.13
CA GLY A 493 9.15 6.50 -29.67
C GLY A 493 9.24 6.57 -31.19
N GLN A 494 8.17 6.20 -31.91
CA GLN A 494 8.09 6.33 -33.36
C GLN A 494 8.29 7.79 -33.81
N ILE A 495 7.63 8.73 -33.12
CA ILE A 495 7.79 10.17 -33.37
C ILE A 495 9.24 10.61 -33.14
N VAL A 496 9.88 10.14 -32.07
CA VAL A 496 11.30 10.42 -31.78
C VAL A 496 12.19 9.91 -32.91
N GLU A 497 12.06 8.65 -33.29
CA GLU A 497 12.90 8.01 -34.32
C GLU A 497 12.77 8.70 -35.70
N GLU A 498 11.54 9.05 -36.10
CA GLU A 498 11.25 9.76 -37.35
C GLU A 498 11.86 11.17 -37.43
N ASN A 499 12.12 11.79 -36.28
CA ASN A 499 12.55 13.19 -36.19
C ASN A 499 13.90 13.38 -35.48
N THR A 500 14.72 12.33 -35.34
CA THR A 500 16.05 12.36 -34.71
C THR A 500 17.01 13.42 -35.29
N ASN A 501 16.84 13.78 -36.56
CA ASN A 501 17.63 14.81 -37.26
C ASN A 501 16.89 16.15 -37.39
N SER A 502 15.72 16.31 -36.76
CA SER A 502 14.93 17.54 -36.81
C SER A 502 14.29 17.84 -35.44
N PRO A 503 15.10 18.20 -34.41
CA PRO A 503 14.62 18.43 -33.05
C PRO A 503 13.46 19.43 -32.93
N ASP A 504 13.47 20.52 -33.71
CA ASP A 504 12.38 21.49 -33.72
C ASP A 504 11.03 20.88 -34.15
N LYS A 505 11.07 20.01 -35.15
CA LYS A 505 9.88 19.29 -35.63
C LYS A 505 9.41 18.26 -34.62
N LEU A 506 10.35 17.57 -33.98
CA LEU A 506 10.07 16.64 -32.88
C LEU A 506 9.34 17.35 -31.73
N VAL A 507 9.90 18.44 -31.22
CA VAL A 507 9.32 19.24 -30.12
C VAL A 507 7.92 19.72 -30.49
N ALA A 508 7.73 20.26 -31.71
CA ALA A 508 6.42 20.70 -32.18
C ALA A 508 5.36 19.58 -32.26
N GLN A 509 5.76 18.32 -32.44
CA GLN A 509 4.84 17.17 -32.45
C GLN A 509 4.51 16.71 -31.03
N ILE A 510 5.53 16.51 -30.18
CA ILE A 510 5.31 15.98 -28.82
C ILE A 510 4.61 16.98 -27.90
N ASP A 511 4.72 18.28 -28.18
CA ASP A 511 4.08 19.34 -27.37
C ASP A 511 2.58 19.48 -27.58
N GLN A 512 2.02 18.78 -28.58
CA GLN A 512 0.58 18.73 -28.80
C GLN A 512 -0.14 17.93 -27.70
N ASN A 513 0.57 17.05 -26.98
CA ASN A 513 0.02 16.25 -25.90
C ASN A 513 1.07 16.06 -24.79
N PRO A 514 0.84 16.57 -23.56
CA PRO A 514 1.77 16.41 -22.44
C PRO A 514 2.19 14.96 -22.17
N ALA A 515 1.30 13.99 -22.39
CA ALA A 515 1.65 12.57 -22.24
C ALA A 515 2.67 12.11 -23.29
N LEU A 516 2.54 12.55 -24.54
CA LEU A 516 3.50 12.19 -25.61
C LEU A 516 4.87 12.80 -25.32
N ARG A 517 4.95 14.06 -24.89
CA ARG A 517 6.20 14.69 -24.47
C ARG A 517 6.91 13.90 -23.38
N ARG A 518 6.18 13.58 -22.31
CA ARG A 518 6.72 12.80 -21.18
C ARG A 518 7.24 11.43 -21.63
N PHE A 519 6.50 10.72 -22.48
CA PHE A 519 6.95 9.42 -22.97
C PHE A 519 8.04 9.49 -24.04
N ALA A 520 8.14 10.57 -24.80
CA ALA A 520 9.29 10.83 -25.66
C ALA A 520 10.56 11.03 -24.82
N ILE A 521 10.47 11.77 -23.71
CA ILE A 521 11.57 11.92 -22.73
C ILE A 521 11.96 10.57 -22.13
N LYS A 522 10.99 9.73 -21.75
CA LYS A 522 11.21 8.34 -21.30
C LYS A 522 11.93 7.52 -22.38
N TYR A 523 11.45 7.59 -23.63
CA TYR A 523 12.01 6.83 -24.74
C TYR A 523 13.47 7.19 -24.98
N LEU A 524 13.80 8.49 -25.01
CA LEU A 524 15.18 8.98 -25.08
C LEU A 524 16.05 8.49 -23.92
N ALA A 525 15.48 8.29 -22.73
CA ALA A 525 16.23 7.82 -21.56
C ALA A 525 16.55 6.31 -21.62
N GLU A 526 15.63 5.52 -22.16
CA GLU A 526 15.76 4.05 -22.21
C GLU A 526 16.43 3.54 -23.49
N LYS A 527 16.36 4.32 -24.57
CA LYS A 527 16.88 3.94 -25.88
C LYS A 527 18.07 4.82 -26.23
N ASN A 528 19.10 4.19 -26.81
CA ASN A 528 20.30 4.90 -27.27
C ASN A 528 20.02 5.61 -28.61
N VAL A 529 19.26 6.71 -28.55
CA VAL A 529 18.78 7.45 -29.71
C VAL A 529 19.88 8.37 -30.28
N ALA A 530 20.00 8.41 -31.60
CA ALA A 530 20.92 9.33 -32.25
C ALA A 530 20.56 10.81 -31.93
N ASN A 531 21.57 11.62 -31.64
CA ASN A 531 21.42 13.04 -31.30
C ASN A 531 20.61 13.31 -30.00
N GLU A 532 20.49 12.36 -29.07
CA GLU A 532 19.72 12.51 -27.82
C GLU A 532 20.02 13.83 -27.08
N ILE A 533 21.28 14.23 -26.96
CA ILE A 533 21.69 15.42 -26.20
C ILE A 533 21.19 16.70 -26.87
N ALA A 534 21.21 16.74 -28.22
CA ALA A 534 20.68 17.87 -28.98
C ALA A 534 19.17 17.94 -28.85
N ILE A 535 18.47 16.79 -28.86
CA ILE A 535 17.02 16.73 -28.65
C ILE A 535 16.67 17.24 -27.25
N TYR A 536 17.37 16.75 -26.21
CA TYR A 536 17.17 17.24 -24.83
C TYR A 536 17.41 18.74 -24.72
N GLU A 537 18.35 19.34 -25.44
CA GLU A 537 18.57 20.79 -25.44
C GLU A 537 17.34 21.58 -25.91
N HIS A 538 16.61 21.08 -26.91
CA HIS A 538 15.40 21.72 -27.41
C HIS A 538 14.19 21.50 -26.49
N ILE A 539 14.11 20.33 -25.86
CA ILE A 539 13.03 20.00 -24.92
C ILE A 539 13.18 20.80 -23.63
N LEU A 540 14.39 20.85 -23.05
CA LEU A 540 14.63 21.20 -21.66
C LEU A 540 13.99 22.53 -21.22
N ALA A 541 14.21 23.62 -21.98
CA ALA A 541 13.79 24.97 -21.59
C ALA A 541 12.28 25.15 -21.40
N GLN A 542 11.47 24.35 -22.10
CA GLN A 542 10.01 24.43 -22.06
C GLN A 542 9.36 23.35 -21.19
N SER A 543 10.16 22.44 -20.64
CA SER A 543 9.63 21.32 -19.85
C SER A 543 9.19 21.79 -18.47
N PRO A 544 8.13 21.22 -17.87
CA PRO A 544 7.85 21.34 -16.44
C PRO A 544 9.04 20.90 -15.58
N LEU A 545 9.09 21.35 -14.33
CA LEU A 545 10.22 21.11 -13.43
C LEU A 545 10.58 19.61 -13.35
N ASP A 546 9.61 18.73 -13.08
CA ASP A 546 9.85 17.29 -12.95
C ASP A 546 10.47 16.65 -14.19
N GLU A 547 10.08 17.09 -15.39
CA GLU A 547 10.69 16.65 -16.64
C GLU A 547 12.13 17.13 -16.74
N ARG A 548 12.41 18.39 -16.37
CA ARG A 548 13.79 18.93 -16.36
C ARG A 548 14.67 18.17 -15.38
N LEU A 549 14.19 17.94 -14.15
CA LEU A 549 14.91 17.19 -13.13
C LEU A 549 15.23 15.76 -13.59
N PHE A 550 14.27 15.09 -14.22
CA PHE A 550 14.50 13.79 -14.83
C PHE A 550 15.53 13.85 -15.96
N ILE A 551 15.42 14.81 -16.88
CA ILE A 551 16.38 14.99 -17.98
C ILE A 551 17.80 15.18 -17.45
N TYR A 552 18.01 15.97 -16.39
CA TYR A 552 19.35 16.12 -15.77
C TYR A 552 19.91 14.79 -15.28
N LYS A 553 19.07 14.00 -14.58
CA LYS A 553 19.42 12.66 -14.09
C LYS A 553 19.81 11.72 -15.24
N GLN A 554 19.14 11.80 -16.40
CA GLN A 554 19.49 10.96 -17.56
C GLN A 554 20.74 11.46 -18.28
N LEU A 555 20.89 12.77 -18.49
CA LEU A 555 22.08 13.36 -19.09
C LEU A 555 23.36 13.08 -18.30
N ALA A 556 23.27 12.88 -16.98
CA ALA A 556 24.40 12.44 -16.15
C ALA A 556 24.94 11.06 -16.58
N LYS A 557 24.10 10.22 -17.19
CA LYS A 557 24.44 8.87 -17.69
C LYS A 557 24.80 8.87 -19.18
N SER A 558 24.37 9.89 -19.93
CA SER A 558 24.56 10.00 -21.38
C SER A 558 26.02 9.93 -21.83
N ARG A 559 26.20 9.55 -23.09
CA ARG A 559 27.52 9.52 -23.77
C ARG A 559 27.40 10.18 -25.15
N PRO A 560 28.34 11.06 -25.55
CA PRO A 560 29.57 11.45 -24.86
C PRO A 560 29.34 12.38 -23.65
N ALA A 561 29.97 12.06 -22.52
CA ALA A 561 29.82 12.81 -21.25
C ALA A 561 30.24 14.29 -21.36
N ALA A 562 31.23 14.60 -22.21
CA ALA A 562 31.70 15.97 -22.42
C ALA A 562 30.62 16.88 -23.04
N THR A 563 29.81 16.35 -23.97
CA THR A 563 28.73 17.09 -24.63
C THR A 563 27.59 17.36 -23.65
N ALA A 564 27.17 16.34 -22.89
CA ALA A 564 26.15 16.48 -21.86
C ALA A 564 26.58 17.50 -20.80
N LYS A 565 27.84 17.44 -20.36
CA LYS A 565 28.43 18.39 -19.41
C LYS A 565 28.38 19.83 -19.94
N ALA A 566 28.80 20.06 -21.18
CA ALA A 566 28.79 21.40 -21.78
C ALA A 566 27.37 21.97 -21.89
N MET A 567 26.39 21.13 -22.25
CA MET A 567 24.97 21.51 -22.35
C MET A 567 24.39 21.88 -20.98
N LEU A 568 24.59 21.05 -19.95
CA LEU A 568 24.13 21.35 -18.60
C LEU A 568 24.82 22.59 -18.00
N GLN A 569 26.11 22.81 -18.28
CA GLN A 569 26.84 24.01 -17.85
C GLN A 569 26.29 25.29 -18.50
N LYS A 570 25.91 25.22 -19.78
CA LYS A 570 25.26 26.36 -20.46
C LYS A 570 23.90 26.64 -19.83
N TYR A 571 23.11 25.60 -19.56
CA TYR A 571 21.77 25.74 -19.02
C TYR A 571 21.77 26.26 -17.56
N SER A 572 22.74 25.85 -16.74
CA SER A 572 22.84 26.22 -15.32
C SER A 572 22.84 27.73 -15.08
N ALA A 573 23.32 28.54 -16.03
CA ALA A 573 23.31 30.00 -15.95
C ALA A 573 21.90 30.61 -15.90
N SER A 574 20.88 29.88 -16.37
CA SER A 574 19.48 30.32 -16.39
C SER A 574 18.66 29.81 -15.20
N VAL A 575 19.18 28.84 -14.44
CA VAL A 575 18.45 28.17 -13.35
C VAL A 575 18.45 29.05 -12.10
N GLN A 576 17.25 29.38 -11.62
CA GLN A 576 17.05 30.20 -10.41
C GLN A 576 16.53 29.39 -9.21
N SER A 577 15.83 28.28 -9.45
CA SER A 577 15.28 27.44 -8.36
C SER A 577 16.41 26.72 -7.61
N PRO A 578 16.47 26.80 -6.26
CA PRO A 578 17.46 26.07 -5.46
C PRO A 578 17.42 24.56 -5.70
N LEU A 579 16.23 23.96 -5.72
CA LEU A 579 16.05 22.53 -6.01
C LEU A 579 16.59 22.16 -7.40
N GLU A 580 16.21 22.92 -8.42
CA GLU A 580 16.63 22.65 -9.79
C GLU A 580 18.15 22.77 -9.94
N LYS A 581 18.73 23.79 -9.31
CA LYS A 581 20.18 24.01 -9.29
C LYS A 581 20.89 22.87 -8.57
N ALA A 582 20.34 22.39 -7.46
CA ALA A 582 20.92 21.29 -6.70
C ALA A 582 20.99 20.01 -7.56
N VAL A 583 19.87 19.60 -8.18
CA VAL A 583 19.82 18.41 -9.05
C VAL A 583 20.71 18.56 -10.28
N LEU A 584 20.71 19.74 -10.93
CA LEU A 584 21.54 19.98 -12.11
C LEU A 584 23.03 19.93 -11.79
N VAL A 585 23.48 20.62 -10.73
CA VAL A 585 24.90 20.61 -10.34
C VAL A 585 25.32 19.21 -9.91
N ALA A 586 24.40 18.48 -9.27
CA ALA A 586 24.64 17.11 -8.89
C ALA A 586 24.83 16.18 -10.12
N ALA A 587 24.04 16.35 -11.17
CA ALA A 587 24.26 15.71 -12.47
C ALA A 587 25.61 16.12 -13.11
N LEU A 588 25.99 17.40 -13.04
CA LEU A 588 27.29 17.89 -13.51
C LEU A 588 28.47 17.27 -12.76
N ALA A 589 28.34 17.06 -11.44
CA ALA A 589 29.35 16.43 -10.62
C ALA A 589 29.59 14.96 -11.04
N GLN A 590 28.53 14.21 -11.36
CA GLN A 590 28.64 12.85 -11.91
C GLN A 590 29.35 12.83 -13.28
N LEU A 591 29.23 13.90 -14.06
CA LEU A 591 29.98 14.13 -15.30
C LEU A 591 31.41 14.69 -15.08
N GLY A 592 31.88 14.74 -13.83
CA GLY A 592 33.23 15.17 -13.45
C GLY A 592 33.42 16.68 -13.32
N ALA A 593 32.37 17.46 -13.01
CA ALA A 593 32.45 18.90 -12.72
C ALA A 593 32.52 19.18 -11.20
N THR A 594 33.55 18.68 -10.52
CA THR A 594 33.67 18.77 -9.05
C THR A 594 33.98 20.19 -8.55
N ASP A 595 34.36 21.12 -9.42
CA ASP A 595 34.56 22.54 -9.13
C ASP A 595 33.28 23.25 -8.67
N GLN A 596 32.11 22.71 -9.00
CA GLN A 596 30.81 23.27 -8.64
C GLN A 596 30.25 22.68 -7.34
N TRP A 597 30.98 21.77 -6.69
CA TRP A 597 30.49 20.99 -5.54
C TRP A 597 29.99 21.86 -4.38
N SER A 598 30.74 22.88 -3.98
CA SER A 598 30.33 23.77 -2.88
C SER A 598 29.05 24.54 -3.22
N ALA A 599 28.85 24.93 -4.48
CA ALA A 599 27.62 25.57 -4.92
C ALA A 599 26.44 24.58 -4.97
N ALA A 600 26.71 23.29 -5.24
CA ALA A 600 25.73 22.21 -5.16
C ALA A 600 25.21 22.07 -3.73
N LEU A 601 26.11 21.93 -2.75
CA LEU A 601 25.75 21.77 -1.34
C LEU A 601 24.95 22.95 -0.80
N ALA A 602 25.33 24.18 -1.17
CA ALA A 602 24.56 25.37 -0.81
C ALA A 602 23.13 25.33 -1.41
N ALA A 603 22.99 24.90 -2.67
CA ALA A 603 21.68 24.77 -3.30
C ALA A 603 20.83 23.65 -2.66
N VAL A 604 21.45 22.53 -2.26
CA VAL A 604 20.79 21.43 -1.54
C VAL A 604 20.23 21.93 -0.20
N GLN A 605 21.00 22.73 0.55
CA GLN A 605 20.57 23.29 1.83
C GLN A 605 19.35 24.22 1.72
N GLU A 606 19.20 24.91 0.58
CA GLU A 606 18.09 25.82 0.30
C GLU A 606 16.90 25.12 -0.40
N ALA A 607 17.10 23.90 -0.91
CA ALA A 607 16.09 23.17 -1.64
C ALA A 607 15.07 22.53 -0.69
N PRO A 608 13.76 22.56 -1.00
CA PRO A 608 12.81 21.71 -0.33
C PRO A 608 13.14 20.22 -0.58
N PRO A 609 12.81 19.31 0.35
CA PRO A 609 12.95 17.87 0.15
C PRO A 609 12.29 17.42 -1.16
N HIS A 610 12.98 16.61 -1.94
CA HIS A 610 12.50 16.18 -3.25
C HIS A 610 13.20 14.91 -3.73
N ARG A 611 12.44 13.91 -4.20
CA ARG A 611 12.98 12.60 -4.57
C ARG A 611 14.15 12.63 -5.58
N TYR A 612 14.06 13.46 -6.63
CA TYR A 612 15.18 13.57 -7.59
C TYR A 612 16.44 14.15 -6.97
N LEU A 613 16.32 14.97 -5.92
CA LEU A 613 17.46 15.43 -5.17
C LEU A 613 18.05 14.29 -4.35
N ASP A 614 17.21 13.58 -3.59
CA ASP A 614 17.62 12.43 -2.78
C ASP A 614 18.29 11.34 -3.64
N ASP A 615 17.67 10.97 -4.77
CA ASP A 615 18.20 10.02 -5.75
C ASP A 615 19.62 10.38 -6.21
N VAL A 616 19.83 11.64 -6.58
CA VAL A 616 21.12 12.07 -7.12
C VAL A 616 22.16 12.18 -6.01
N LEU A 617 21.78 12.63 -4.82
CA LEU A 617 22.65 12.69 -3.64
C LEU A 617 23.07 11.29 -3.17
N ARG A 618 22.16 10.31 -3.13
CA ARG A 618 22.48 8.91 -2.82
C ARG A 618 23.47 8.32 -3.84
N LYS A 619 23.30 8.63 -5.12
CA LYS A 619 24.22 8.21 -6.20
C LYS A 619 25.60 8.88 -6.16
N MET A 620 25.80 9.86 -5.28
CA MET A 620 27.13 10.43 -5.01
C MET A 620 27.92 9.64 -3.98
N SER A 621 27.33 8.59 -3.41
CA SER A 621 28.07 7.64 -2.59
C SER A 621 29.37 7.24 -3.30
N THR A 622 30.46 7.38 -2.58
CA THR A 622 31.80 6.94 -2.96
C THR A 622 32.07 5.51 -2.49
N GLY A 623 31.16 4.93 -1.70
CA GLY A 623 31.34 3.65 -1.00
C GLY A 623 32.31 3.74 0.17
N THR A 624 32.70 4.95 0.59
CA THR A 624 33.74 5.17 1.62
C THR A 624 33.11 5.42 2.99
N PHE A 625 32.44 4.40 3.52
CA PHE A 625 31.80 4.46 4.83
C PHE A 625 32.81 4.56 5.97
N ILE A 626 32.41 5.21 7.07
CA ILE A 626 33.17 5.13 8.33
C ILE A 626 33.00 3.73 8.91
N ARG A 627 34.11 3.02 9.09
CA ARG A 627 34.09 1.59 9.44
C ARG A 627 34.28 1.30 10.92
N GLU A 628 35.13 2.04 11.62
CA GLU A 628 35.41 1.77 13.02
C GLU A 628 34.64 2.73 13.94
N TRP A 629 33.90 2.16 14.88
CA TRP A 629 33.06 2.90 15.82
C TRP A 629 33.29 2.45 17.25
N GLN A 630 33.38 3.40 18.16
CA GLN A 630 33.22 3.15 19.59
C GLN A 630 31.72 3.25 19.91
N VAL A 631 31.11 2.17 20.36
CA VAL A 631 29.67 2.09 20.68
C VAL A 631 29.45 1.91 22.17
N SER A 632 28.54 2.70 22.76
CA SER A 632 28.21 2.65 24.18
C SER A 632 27.39 1.41 24.53
N ALA A 633 27.28 1.11 25.83
CA ALA A 633 26.20 0.29 26.33
C ALA A 633 24.81 0.89 25.96
N PRO A 634 23.76 0.07 25.81
CA PRO A 634 22.42 0.53 25.51
C PRO A 634 21.76 1.24 26.71
N TYR A 635 20.95 2.26 26.42
CA TYR A 635 20.15 3.01 27.39
C TYR A 635 18.67 2.74 27.14
N HIS A 636 17.93 2.29 28.15
CA HIS A 636 16.48 2.12 28.03
C HIS A 636 15.75 3.45 28.14
N TYR A 637 14.68 3.61 27.37
CA TYR A 637 13.80 4.78 27.44
C TYR A 637 12.33 4.37 27.66
N SER A 638 11.56 5.29 28.25
CA SER A 638 10.12 5.13 28.50
C SER A 638 9.26 6.14 27.73
N ALA A 639 9.88 7.11 27.07
CA ALA A 639 9.23 8.08 26.20
C ALA A 639 8.63 7.39 24.95
N SER A 640 7.82 8.15 24.20
CA SER A 640 7.26 7.69 22.93
C SER A 640 8.36 7.38 21.91
N HIS A 641 9.39 8.23 21.86
CA HIS A 641 10.60 8.06 21.04
C HIS A 641 11.86 8.11 21.90
N GLY A 642 12.83 7.30 21.53
CA GLY A 642 14.13 7.20 22.20
C GLY A 642 14.99 8.45 22.01
N LEU A 643 14.85 9.13 20.87
CA LEU A 643 15.64 10.34 20.60
C LEU A 643 15.29 11.52 21.52
N ASP A 644 14.08 11.57 22.08
CA ASP A 644 13.63 12.58 23.06
C ASP A 644 14.35 12.48 24.42
N SER A 645 14.90 11.31 24.73
CA SER A 645 15.55 11.06 26.01
C SER A 645 17.01 11.53 25.95
N VAL A 646 17.35 12.60 26.67
CA VAL A 646 18.74 13.09 26.73
C VAL A 646 19.55 12.25 27.71
N PHE A 647 20.65 11.64 27.25
CA PHE A 647 21.59 10.91 28.11
C PHE A 647 22.96 11.58 28.15
N ALA A 648 23.81 11.14 29.08
CA ALA A 648 25.11 11.74 29.39
C ALA A 648 26.00 12.11 28.17
N PRO A 649 26.04 11.33 27.06
CA PRO A 649 26.85 11.69 25.89
C PRO A 649 26.43 12.99 25.17
N GLU A 650 25.21 13.51 25.40
CA GLU A 650 24.65 14.71 24.74
C GLU A 650 24.76 16.01 25.57
N SER A 651 25.18 15.93 26.84
CA SER A 651 24.94 17.00 27.82
C SER A 651 26.22 17.70 28.31
N ASN A 652 26.31 19.03 28.12
CA ASN A 652 27.27 19.87 28.86
C ASN A 652 26.77 20.07 30.31
N LEU A 653 27.17 19.21 31.26
CA LEU A 653 26.53 19.19 32.61
C LEU A 653 27.35 19.74 33.78
N PRO A 654 26.70 20.43 34.75
CA PRO A 654 27.28 20.78 36.04
C PRO A 654 27.40 19.57 36.98
N GLN A 655 28.60 19.41 37.54
CA GLN A 655 29.12 18.79 38.78
C GLN A 655 28.35 17.72 39.61
N ALA A 656 27.07 17.42 39.42
CA ALA A 656 26.36 16.35 40.17
C ALA A 656 26.25 15.01 39.39
N GLU A 657 26.55 15.00 38.09
CA GLU A 657 26.61 13.78 37.27
C GLU A 657 28.04 13.30 36.96
N LYS A 658 29.06 13.99 37.49
CA LYS A 658 30.45 13.52 37.45
C LYS A 658 30.65 12.16 38.13
N ASP A 659 29.72 11.74 38.98
CA ASP A 659 29.78 10.45 39.68
C ASP A 659 29.15 9.28 38.89
N LEU A 660 28.53 9.52 37.71
CA LEU A 660 28.07 8.49 36.77
C LEU A 660 28.88 8.44 35.45
N ALA A 661 29.71 9.46 35.20
CA ALA A 661 30.51 9.58 33.98
C ALA A 661 31.77 8.68 33.93
N GLU A 662 32.05 7.87 34.96
CA GLU A 662 33.24 7.00 35.00
C GLU A 662 33.05 5.54 34.53
N LYS A 663 31.85 5.12 34.08
CA LYS A 663 31.69 3.76 33.50
C LYS A 663 30.72 3.69 32.32
N ILE A 664 30.86 4.57 31.33
CA ILE A 664 30.29 4.25 30.00
C ILE A 664 31.24 3.25 29.36
N GLU A 665 30.85 1.97 29.36
CA GLU A 665 31.57 0.94 28.61
C GLU A 665 31.39 1.20 27.12
N TRP A 666 32.49 1.55 26.47
CA TRP A 666 32.58 1.64 25.01
C TRP A 666 33.20 0.35 24.47
N ARG A 667 32.66 -0.16 23.38
CA ARG A 667 33.24 -1.27 22.63
C ARG A 667 33.48 -0.87 21.19
N THR A 668 34.54 -1.40 20.60
CA THR A 668 34.78 -1.24 19.17
C THR A 668 33.86 -2.17 18.41
N LEU A 669 33.07 -1.62 17.47
CA LEU A 669 32.38 -2.37 16.44
C LEU A 669 32.89 -1.91 15.07
N GLU A 670 33.05 -2.87 14.17
CA GLU A 670 33.40 -2.62 12.79
C GLU A 670 32.16 -2.76 11.90
N ALA A 671 32.06 -1.87 10.91
CA ALA A 671 31.04 -1.95 9.89
C ALA A 671 31.34 -3.07 8.89
N SER A 672 30.29 -3.62 8.28
CA SER A 672 30.39 -4.56 7.17
C SER A 672 31.06 -3.92 5.93
N PRO A 673 31.41 -4.70 4.89
CA PRO A 673 31.89 -4.13 3.63
C PRO A 673 30.95 -3.08 3.01
N GLU A 674 29.65 -3.22 3.25
CA GLU A 674 28.57 -2.32 2.84
C GLU A 674 28.41 -1.10 3.77
N GLY A 675 29.23 -0.99 4.82
CA GLY A 675 29.24 0.15 5.73
C GLY A 675 28.26 0.07 6.90
N ILE A 676 27.55 -1.04 7.07
CA ILE A 676 26.55 -1.21 8.13
C ILE A 676 27.21 -1.75 9.41
N VAL A 677 27.05 -1.02 10.51
CA VAL A 677 27.34 -1.50 11.85
C VAL A 677 26.13 -2.26 12.38
N ASN A 678 26.24 -3.58 12.50
CA ASN A 678 25.18 -4.42 13.05
C ASN A 678 25.20 -4.37 14.59
N LEU A 679 24.19 -3.74 15.17
CA LEU A 679 24.06 -3.62 16.63
C LEU A 679 23.45 -4.88 17.24
N SER A 680 22.60 -5.63 16.53
CA SER A 680 22.11 -6.93 17.02
C SER A 680 23.27 -7.87 17.37
N ASP A 681 24.25 -7.98 16.47
CA ASP A 681 25.41 -8.87 16.68
C ASP A 681 26.36 -8.30 17.74
N GLY A 682 26.51 -6.96 17.78
CA GLY A 682 27.49 -6.28 18.63
C GLY A 682 27.04 -6.07 20.09
N ILE A 683 25.74 -5.88 20.33
CA ILE A 683 25.17 -5.53 21.65
C ILE A 683 23.88 -6.30 22.01
N GLY A 684 23.25 -6.98 21.05
CA GLY A 684 22.07 -7.84 21.26
C GLY A 684 20.79 -7.29 20.63
N THR A 685 19.84 -8.19 20.38
CA THR A 685 18.48 -7.87 19.91
C THR A 685 17.65 -7.36 21.09
N LEU A 686 17.51 -6.03 21.19
CA LEU A 686 16.85 -5.35 22.31
C LEU A 686 15.60 -4.60 21.82
N ARG A 687 14.85 -4.02 22.77
CA ARG A 687 13.64 -3.25 22.49
C ARG A 687 13.59 -2.01 23.36
N LYS A 688 13.16 -0.88 22.80
CA LYS A 688 13.05 0.42 23.48
C LYS A 688 14.37 0.84 24.14
N VAL A 689 15.41 0.85 23.32
CA VAL A 689 16.75 1.27 23.71
C VAL A 689 17.31 2.33 22.76
N VAL A 690 18.26 3.12 23.24
CA VAL A 690 19.14 3.93 22.40
C VAL A 690 20.60 3.59 22.66
N VAL A 691 21.44 3.75 21.65
CA VAL A 691 22.90 3.65 21.79
C VAL A 691 23.58 4.87 21.19
N TYR A 692 24.79 5.14 21.68
CA TYR A 692 25.66 6.14 21.10
C TYR A 692 26.83 5.46 20.41
N ALA A 693 27.15 5.94 19.22
CA ALA A 693 28.36 5.56 18.50
C ALA A 693 29.20 6.81 18.24
N LYS A 694 30.51 6.74 18.48
CA LYS A 694 31.44 7.83 18.20
C LYS A 694 32.65 7.36 17.42
N THR A 695 33.19 8.28 16.63
CA THR A 695 34.39 8.05 15.81
C THR A 695 35.06 9.39 15.50
N GLU A 696 36.27 9.33 14.97
CA GLU A 696 37.08 10.50 14.62
C GLU A 696 37.68 10.30 13.23
N PHE A 697 37.78 11.39 12.46
CA PHE A 697 38.46 11.37 11.17
C PHE A 697 39.25 12.66 10.95
N THR A 698 40.27 12.61 10.09
CA THR A 698 41.11 13.79 9.79
C THR A 698 40.83 14.28 8.38
N SER A 699 40.76 15.61 8.23
CA SER A 699 40.60 16.28 6.93
C SER A 699 41.80 17.18 6.61
N SER A 700 42.28 17.12 5.36
CA SER A 700 43.33 18.02 4.88
C SER A 700 42.85 19.46 4.63
N ALA A 701 41.54 19.69 4.54
CA ALA A 701 40.91 21.00 4.32
C ALA A 701 39.64 21.20 5.16
N ALA A 702 39.15 22.44 5.23
CA ALA A 702 37.85 22.76 5.82
C ALA A 702 36.85 23.05 4.70
N GLY A 703 35.59 22.64 4.86
CA GLY A 703 34.58 22.82 3.84
C GLY A 703 33.27 22.13 4.21
N ASP A 704 32.24 22.37 3.43
CA ASP A 704 30.95 21.70 3.62
C ASP A 704 31.04 20.29 3.03
N MET A 705 30.48 19.32 3.77
CA MET A 705 30.53 17.90 3.47
C MET A 705 29.11 17.34 3.54
N LEU A 706 28.78 16.49 2.58
CA LEU A 706 27.56 15.71 2.55
C LEU A 706 27.78 14.42 3.35
N PHE A 707 26.87 14.11 4.26
CA PHE A 707 26.83 12.87 5.02
C PHE A 707 25.59 12.09 4.60
N LEU A 708 25.80 10.90 4.04
CA LEU A 708 24.75 9.91 3.80
C LEU A 708 24.67 9.03 5.04
N ILE A 709 23.49 9.01 5.67
CA ILE A 709 23.27 8.34 6.95
C ILE A 709 22.18 7.28 6.74
N GLY A 710 22.32 6.15 7.41
CA GLY A 710 21.29 5.13 7.51
C GLY A 710 21.21 4.67 8.96
N SER A 711 19.99 4.42 9.45
CA SER A 711 19.78 3.88 10.79
C SER A 711 18.58 2.95 10.78
N ASP A 712 18.57 2.06 11.76
CA ASP A 712 17.35 1.43 12.23
C ASP A 712 16.60 2.44 13.11
N ASP A 713 15.27 2.48 12.97
CA ASP A 713 14.37 3.46 13.58
C ASP A 713 14.93 4.90 13.50
N GLY A 714 15.02 5.60 14.64
CA GLY A 714 15.42 7.01 14.73
C GLY A 714 16.93 7.23 14.85
N VAL A 715 17.41 8.35 14.32
CA VAL A 715 18.82 8.78 14.42
C VAL A 715 18.98 10.25 14.76
N ALA A 716 20.00 10.58 15.56
CA ALA A 716 20.53 11.94 15.70
C ALA A 716 22.05 11.96 15.53
N VAL A 717 22.58 12.99 14.88
CA VAL A 717 24.02 13.09 14.53
C VAL A 717 24.58 14.43 14.96
N TRP A 718 25.74 14.40 15.60
CA TRP A 718 26.52 15.58 15.97
C TRP A 718 27.90 15.54 15.31
N LEU A 719 28.29 16.66 14.70
CA LEU A 719 29.65 16.90 14.20
C LEU A 719 30.31 17.99 15.06
N ASN A 720 31.45 17.66 15.67
CA ASN A 720 32.21 18.57 16.53
C ASN A 720 31.33 19.22 17.63
N GLY A 721 30.39 18.44 18.19
CA GLY A 721 29.48 18.88 19.26
C GLY A 721 28.26 19.69 18.81
N LYS A 722 28.08 19.94 17.50
CA LYS A 722 26.88 20.56 16.96
C LYS A 722 25.96 19.50 16.34
N GLU A 723 24.68 19.49 16.69
CA GLU A 723 23.68 18.63 16.05
C GLU A 723 23.52 19.07 14.58
N VAL A 724 23.66 18.11 13.66
CA VAL A 724 23.60 18.33 12.21
C VAL A 724 22.47 17.54 11.55
N HIS A 725 21.91 16.54 12.25
CA HIS A 725 20.79 15.74 11.77
C HIS A 725 19.99 15.15 12.93
N ARG A 726 18.68 15.02 12.74
CA ARG A 726 17.76 14.30 13.62
C ARG A 726 16.56 13.83 12.81
N ASN A 727 16.19 12.57 12.98
CA ASN A 727 15.02 11.98 12.34
C ASN A 727 14.40 10.91 13.26
N ASP A 728 13.17 11.15 13.71
CA ASP A 728 12.37 10.18 14.46
C ASP A 728 11.59 9.31 13.46
N ALA A 729 12.02 8.06 13.29
CA ALA A 729 11.47 7.15 12.28
C ALA A 729 11.31 5.73 12.82
N HIS A 730 10.45 4.93 12.17
CA HIS A 730 10.33 3.49 12.38
C HIS A 730 10.62 2.76 11.07
N ARG A 731 11.81 2.16 10.95
CA ARG A 731 12.32 1.60 9.67
C ARG A 731 13.58 0.77 9.89
N GLY A 732 13.96 -0.02 8.88
CA GLY A 732 15.25 -0.71 8.83
C GLY A 732 16.41 0.16 8.32
N VAL A 733 17.64 -0.31 8.52
CA VAL A 733 18.86 0.35 8.02
C VAL A 733 18.93 0.34 6.49
N VAL A 734 18.87 1.52 5.88
CA VAL A 734 19.19 1.72 4.46
C VAL A 734 20.22 2.86 4.33
N PRO A 735 21.39 2.62 3.73
CA PRO A 735 22.38 3.66 3.51
C PRO A 735 21.86 4.85 2.69
N GLY A 736 22.03 6.06 3.23
CA GLY A 736 21.64 7.31 2.56
C GLY A 736 20.15 7.63 2.63
N ASP A 737 19.40 6.95 3.50
CA ASP A 737 18.03 7.34 3.82
C ASP A 737 17.92 8.71 4.47
N ASP A 738 18.92 9.07 5.25
CA ASP A 738 19.08 10.40 5.81
C ASP A 738 20.23 11.13 5.14
N ILE A 739 20.06 12.43 4.99
CA ILE A 739 21.04 13.31 4.37
C ILE A 739 21.31 14.49 5.30
N ALA A 740 22.58 14.73 5.61
CA ALA A 740 23.00 15.89 6.38
C ALA A 740 24.13 16.64 5.65
N ILE A 741 24.09 17.97 5.67
CA ILE A 741 25.19 18.81 5.18
C ILE A 741 25.79 19.54 6.36
N ALA A 742 27.07 19.28 6.62
CA ALA A 742 27.78 19.87 7.74
C ALA A 742 29.17 20.32 7.35
N ARG A 743 29.63 21.40 7.97
CA ARG A 743 30.96 21.97 7.73
C ARG A 743 32.01 21.22 8.56
N ILE A 744 32.93 20.53 7.89
CA ILE A 744 34.10 19.92 8.53
C ILE A 744 35.22 20.95 8.70
N GLN A 745 36.06 20.75 9.72
CA GLN A 745 37.26 21.55 9.94
C GLN A 745 38.50 20.85 9.39
N ARG A 746 39.53 21.64 9.04
CA ARG A 746 40.86 21.10 8.73
C ARG A 746 41.44 20.48 10.00
N GLY A 747 42.05 19.31 9.87
CA GLY A 747 42.51 18.51 10.99
C GLY A 747 41.43 17.56 11.50
N LYS A 748 41.41 17.35 12.81
CA LYS A 748 40.58 16.33 13.46
C LYS A 748 39.11 16.75 13.53
N ASN A 749 38.19 15.85 13.21
CA ASN A 749 36.75 16.00 13.36
C ASN A 749 36.20 14.84 14.20
N GLN A 750 35.19 15.12 15.01
CA GLN A 750 34.52 14.14 15.87
C GLN A 750 33.07 13.97 15.45
N LEU A 751 32.64 12.73 15.28
CA LEU A 751 31.23 12.37 15.06
C LEU A 751 30.69 11.63 16.28
N LEU A 752 29.47 11.98 16.66
CA LEU A 752 28.64 11.25 17.60
C LEU A 752 27.31 10.97 16.91
N VAL A 753 26.83 9.74 17.01
CA VAL A 753 25.56 9.28 16.46
C VAL A 753 24.77 8.66 17.60
N LYS A 754 23.48 8.96 17.69
CA LYS A 754 22.52 8.30 18.57
C LYS A 754 21.55 7.52 17.71
N ILE A 755 21.32 6.26 18.05
CA ILE A 755 20.49 5.32 17.29
C ILE A 755 19.41 4.79 18.23
N GLU A 756 18.15 4.90 17.84
CA GLU A 756 17.00 4.30 18.52
C GLU A 756 16.73 2.89 17.98
N ASN A 757 16.19 2.02 18.84
CA ASN A 757 15.57 0.76 18.44
C ASN A 757 14.31 0.50 19.27
N GLY A 758 13.17 0.51 18.59
CA GLY A 758 11.83 0.21 19.04
C GLY A 758 11.51 -1.28 19.05
N GLY A 759 12.27 -2.12 18.32
CA GLY A 759 12.34 -3.58 18.42
C GLY A 759 12.87 -4.27 17.16
N GLY A 760 13.46 -5.46 17.32
CA GLY A 760 13.95 -6.27 16.20
C GLY A 760 15.45 -6.10 15.94
N ASN A 761 15.88 -6.36 14.70
CA ASN A 761 17.26 -6.18 14.29
C ASN A 761 17.56 -4.72 14.02
N TRP A 762 18.76 -4.26 14.39
CA TRP A 762 19.11 -2.84 14.37
C TRP A 762 20.56 -2.57 14.03
N GLY A 763 20.83 -1.38 13.50
CA GLY A 763 22.15 -0.96 13.05
C GLY A 763 22.18 0.48 12.56
N PHE A 764 23.32 0.90 12.02
CA PHE A 764 23.47 2.20 11.37
C PHE A 764 24.68 2.23 10.43
N CYS A 765 24.75 3.26 9.59
CA CYS A 765 25.90 3.58 8.75
C CYS A 765 26.02 5.09 8.55
N VAL A 766 27.26 5.58 8.38
CA VAL A 766 27.52 6.97 7.99
C VAL A 766 28.63 7.00 6.94
N GLU A 767 28.35 7.68 5.82
CA GLU A 767 29.31 7.96 4.76
C GLU A 767 29.48 9.47 4.57
N PRO A 768 30.68 10.02 4.81
CA PRO A 768 31.03 11.34 4.32
C PRO A 768 31.44 11.28 2.84
N VAL A 769 30.72 11.99 1.98
CA VAL A 769 30.92 11.97 0.52
C VAL A 769 32.11 12.86 0.11
N ASP A 770 33.29 12.26 0.09
CA ASP A 770 34.56 12.97 -0.11
C ASP A 770 35.00 13.07 -1.59
N VAL A 771 34.27 13.87 -2.37
CA VAL A 771 34.58 14.11 -3.80
C VAL A 771 35.93 14.80 -4.04
N HIS A 772 36.50 15.44 -3.02
CA HIS A 772 37.78 16.16 -3.10
C HIS A 772 38.97 15.37 -2.53
N LYS A 773 38.74 14.17 -1.98
CA LYS A 773 39.77 13.34 -1.33
C LYS A 773 40.46 14.05 -0.16
N TRP A 774 39.70 14.75 0.66
CA TRP A 774 40.18 15.44 1.85
C TRP A 774 40.42 14.53 3.05
N LEU A 775 39.70 13.42 3.14
CA LEU A 775 39.58 12.62 4.35
C LEU A 775 40.64 11.53 4.47
N THR A 776 40.99 11.23 5.71
CA THR A 776 41.79 10.07 6.11
C THR A 776 41.19 9.54 7.42
N PHE A 777 40.87 8.24 7.43
CA PHE A 777 40.25 7.55 8.56
C PHE A 777 41.30 6.93 9.46
#